data_AF-A0A9P0F740-F1
#
_entry.id   AF-A0A9P0F740-F1
#
_cell.length_a   1.000
_cell.length_b   1.000
_cell.length_c   1.000
_cell.angle_alpha   90.00
_cell.angle_beta   90.00
_cell.angle_gamma   90.00
#
_symmetry.space_group_name_H-M   'P 1'
#
loop_
_entity.id
_entity.type
_entity.pdbx_description
1 polymer ?
#
loop_
_entity_poly.entity_id
_entity_poly.type
_entity_poly.pdbx_seq_one_letter_code
_entity_poly.pdbx_strand_id
1 'polypeptide(L)'
;MAYAYPNHIGDIVHLNVGGTRFSTSRQTLMLVPDSFFTALLSGRISSLKDETGAIFIDRDPKTFAIILNYLRTRDIDLKNTDIRTLRLEAEYYGIAPLVKRLVLCEDLTQSSCGDVLFYGYLPPPNIPVQDSGGPASKVEEPSTSTRGDQITTPCVHPNPPPNSPSASPIPHTHGAYQRCHSRNSSLDMRVSTNFPRSSSDTRRNGTNNGHSRTASLDLRHTRNSSADLNKYIRNDIGLVFGCSQGSNWTEANKVQIIKAHHHWIAIAYAHFIVCYKLKDHTGWQHVFTSSYIESYIERLAINAKIGQPGVGEATNKMIAISYGSQVRLWGISENGNRTNIGTFNLSVRVEHLFFIGNQLVGLSSTGKIGVWHSMTQHWQVQDVVPISSFDTAGSFLLLGCNNGSIYYIDMQKFPLRMKDNDLLVTELYKDPSNDPITAISVYLTPKTNVCGNWIEIAYGTCSGIVRVIVQHPETVGNAPQLFQTFTVHQSPVTKVTLSEKYLVSLCCEYNHVRSWSVNRFRGMISTQPGSTPIASFKILSLDEVEPCVSYAAGNDCGPFGEQDDEQIFVQKVVPETCELFIRLASNGRRVCVIRAADGVTITSFCVHECEGSSRMGSRPRRFIFTGHSNGGVQIWDLTAALELVSKGEPLQTYGGPTPHELLRLLDQCDLSNSHCSTPCISPCPANLSGAAAARIKAANMDFLNQQMAASTPPTPGTHH
;
A
#
# COMPACT_ATOMS: atom_id res chain seq x y z
N MET A 1 27.47 53.47 42.07
CA MET A 1 27.83 54.15 40.81
C MET A 1 26.82 53.71 39.75
N ALA A 2 25.92 54.61 39.36
CA ALA A 2 24.96 54.35 38.28
C ALA A 2 25.62 54.73 36.96
N TYR A 3 25.77 53.77 36.04
CA TYR A 3 26.18 54.06 34.67
C TYR A 3 24.97 54.65 33.93
N ALA A 4 25.02 55.95 33.68
CA ALA A 4 24.07 56.63 32.82
C ALA A 4 24.30 56.17 31.37
N TYR A 5 23.34 55.44 30.80
CA TYR A 5 23.26 55.26 29.35
C TYR A 5 22.80 56.60 28.76
N PRO A 6 23.52 57.21 27.81
CA PRO A 6 22.98 58.35 27.09
C PRO A 6 21.79 57.87 26.27
N ASN A 7 20.62 58.43 26.54
CA ASN A 7 19.41 58.26 25.73
C ASN A 7 19.59 58.99 24.38
N HIS A 8 20.41 58.45 23.48
CA HIS A 8 20.40 58.87 22.09
C HIS A 8 19.26 58.16 21.36
N ILE A 9 18.06 58.69 21.53
CA ILE A 9 16.81 58.18 20.95
C ILE A 9 16.75 58.39 19.42
N GLY A 10 17.73 59.10 18.83
CA GLY A 10 17.78 59.44 17.40
C GLY A 10 19.04 59.01 16.64
N ASP A 11 19.95 58.22 17.22
CA ASP A 11 21.21 57.90 16.54
C ASP A 11 21.00 56.95 15.35
N ILE A 12 21.60 57.32 14.23
CA ILE A 12 21.70 56.47 13.04
C ILE A 12 22.77 55.41 13.31
N VAL A 13 22.38 54.15 13.15
CA VAL A 13 23.25 52.98 13.22
C VAL A 13 23.54 52.54 11.79
N HIS A 14 24.83 52.38 11.49
CA HIS A 14 25.31 51.82 10.23
C HIS A 14 25.64 50.34 10.40
N LEU A 15 25.02 49.51 9.57
CA LEU A 15 25.19 48.06 9.54
C LEU A 15 25.78 47.67 8.18
N ASN A 16 26.66 46.68 8.17
CA ASN A 16 27.17 46.03 6.96
C ASN A 16 26.72 44.57 7.01
N VAL A 17 25.72 44.20 6.22
CA VAL A 17 25.15 42.84 6.19
C VAL A 17 25.62 42.14 4.92
N GLY A 18 26.47 41.13 5.05
CA GLY A 18 27.01 40.36 3.92
C GLY A 18 27.69 41.22 2.85
N GLY A 19 28.26 42.38 3.23
CA GLY A 19 28.89 43.34 2.32
C GLY A 19 28.01 44.51 1.87
N THR A 20 26.69 44.47 2.14
CA THR A 20 25.77 45.57 1.80
C THR A 20 25.53 46.48 3.00
N ARG A 21 25.63 47.79 2.79
CA ARG A 21 25.45 48.78 3.87
C ARG A 21 24.00 49.19 4.04
N PHE A 22 23.55 49.15 5.29
CA PHE A 22 22.24 49.62 5.72
C PHE A 22 22.40 50.71 6.77
N SER A 23 21.52 51.70 6.72
CA SER A 23 21.44 52.75 7.74
C SER A 23 20.02 52.78 8.30
N THR A 24 19.91 52.80 9.63
CA THR A 24 18.61 52.80 10.32
C THR A 24 18.73 53.45 11.69
N SER A 25 17.64 53.84 12.31
CA SER A 25 17.68 54.41 13.66
C SER A 25 17.85 53.33 14.73
N ARG A 26 18.52 53.67 15.83
CA ARG A 26 18.61 52.81 17.01
C ARG A 26 17.24 52.35 17.51
N GLN A 27 16.25 53.24 17.47
CA GLN A 27 14.86 52.94 17.83
C GLN A 27 14.24 51.82 16.99
N THR A 28 14.52 51.79 15.68
CA THR A 28 14.00 50.74 14.78
C THR A 28 14.55 49.36 15.17
N LEU A 29 15.84 49.28 15.49
CA LEU A 29 16.50 48.03 15.86
C LEU A 29 16.12 47.55 17.27
N MET A 30 15.81 48.46 18.19
CA MET A 30 15.37 48.13 19.55
C MET A 30 13.86 47.92 19.68
N LEU A 31 13.13 47.94 18.56
CA LEU A 31 11.68 47.81 18.54
C LEU A 31 11.17 46.51 19.19
N VAL A 32 11.93 45.42 19.04
CA VAL A 32 11.62 44.11 19.62
C VAL A 32 12.59 43.85 20.77
N PRO A 33 12.10 43.72 22.01
CA PRO A 33 12.94 43.38 23.16
C PRO A 33 13.52 41.98 23.01
N ASP A 34 14.66 41.74 23.66
CA ASP A 34 15.36 40.44 23.68
C ASP A 34 15.71 39.87 22.29
N SER A 35 15.84 40.76 21.30
CA SER A 35 16.30 40.42 19.95
C SER A 35 17.82 40.51 19.83
N PHE A 36 18.38 39.91 18.78
CA PHE A 36 19.80 40.01 18.41
C PHE A 36 20.29 41.47 18.45
N PHE A 37 19.50 42.40 17.90
CA PHE A 37 19.89 43.80 17.84
C PHE A 37 19.92 44.49 19.21
N THR A 38 19.05 44.11 20.14
CA THR A 38 19.09 44.65 21.51
C THR A 38 20.34 44.17 22.25
N ALA A 39 20.76 42.92 22.03
CA ALA A 39 22.00 42.37 22.58
C ALA A 39 23.25 43.00 21.93
N LEU A 40 23.21 43.21 20.61
CA LEU A 40 24.26 43.86 19.83
C LEU A 40 24.47 45.33 20.29
N LEU A 41 23.38 46.10 20.40
CA LEU A 41 23.42 47.52 20.77
C LEU A 41 23.59 47.79 22.26
N SER A 42 23.42 46.78 23.12
CA SER A 42 23.77 46.85 24.55
C SER A 42 25.22 46.48 24.82
N GLY A 43 25.98 46.09 23.80
CA GLY A 43 27.39 45.69 23.93
C GLY A 43 27.58 44.31 24.55
N ARG A 44 26.51 43.51 24.70
CA ARG A 44 26.59 42.14 25.22
C ARG A 44 27.20 41.17 24.20
N ILE A 45 27.13 41.52 22.92
CA ILE A 45 27.68 40.73 21.81
C ILE A 45 28.81 41.54 21.19
N SER A 46 30.00 40.94 21.09
CA SER A 46 31.14 41.54 20.40
C SER A 46 30.84 41.67 18.92
N SER A 47 30.81 42.90 18.40
CA SER A 47 30.51 43.19 16.99
C SER A 47 31.79 43.49 16.22
N LEU A 48 32.05 42.74 15.14
CA LEU A 48 33.06 43.13 14.15
C LEU A 48 32.60 44.42 13.45
N LYS A 49 33.55 45.31 13.14
CA LYS A 49 33.28 46.54 12.39
C LYS A 49 34.06 46.53 11.09
N ASP A 50 33.46 47.05 10.03
CA ASP A 50 34.17 47.25 8.77
C ASP A 50 35.10 48.47 8.82
N GLU A 51 35.84 48.72 7.73
CA GLU A 51 36.78 49.84 7.59
C GLU A 51 36.12 51.22 7.79
N THR A 52 34.80 51.30 7.68
CA THR A 52 34.03 52.54 7.89
C THR A 52 33.39 52.64 9.27
N GLY A 53 33.64 51.67 10.14
CA GLY A 53 33.08 51.62 11.49
C GLY A 53 31.64 51.09 11.57
N ALA A 54 31.07 50.59 10.47
CA ALA A 54 29.74 49.98 10.46
C ALA A 54 29.80 48.56 11.06
N ILE A 55 28.76 48.17 11.80
CA ILE A 55 28.70 46.84 12.44
C ILE A 55 28.48 45.77 11.37
N PHE A 56 29.41 44.82 11.27
CA PHE A 56 29.34 43.74 10.30
C PHE A 56 28.49 42.57 10.82
N ILE A 57 27.60 42.08 9.96
CA ILE A 57 26.73 40.93 10.19
C ILE A 57 26.87 40.00 8.98
N ASP A 58 27.34 38.80 9.21
CA ASP A 58 27.58 37.82 8.14
C ASP A 58 26.29 37.06 7.77
N ARG A 59 25.35 37.76 7.12
CA ARG A 59 24.04 37.24 6.69
C ARG A 59 23.65 37.77 5.30
N ASP A 60 22.60 37.23 4.70
CA ASP A 60 22.11 37.67 3.39
C ASP A 60 21.47 39.07 3.45
N PRO A 61 21.99 40.06 2.70
CA PRO A 61 21.44 41.41 2.70
C PRO A 61 20.03 41.51 2.11
N LYS A 62 19.65 40.63 1.18
CA LYS A 62 18.32 40.69 0.55
C LYS A 62 17.22 40.34 1.57
N THR A 63 17.40 39.24 2.29
CA THR A 63 16.44 38.83 3.32
C THR A 63 16.47 39.79 4.51
N PHE A 64 17.64 40.30 4.89
CA PHE A 64 17.75 41.34 5.93
C PHE A 64 16.98 42.63 5.58
N ALA A 65 16.94 43.04 4.31
CA ALA A 65 16.16 44.22 3.90
C ALA A 65 14.66 44.07 4.24
N ILE A 66 14.12 42.86 4.11
CA ILE A 66 12.73 42.53 4.45
C ILE A 66 12.53 42.59 5.96
N ILE A 67 13.44 41.99 6.72
CA ILE A 67 13.47 42.06 8.19
C ILE A 67 13.48 43.52 8.67
N LEU A 68 14.35 44.35 8.08
CA LEU A 68 14.48 45.75 8.43
C LEU A 68 13.23 46.55 8.08
N ASN A 69 12.58 46.27 6.94
CA ASN A 69 11.31 46.89 6.58
C ASN A 69 10.20 46.50 7.56
N TYR A 70 10.13 45.23 7.99
CA TYR A 70 9.20 44.81 9.04
C TYR A 70 9.42 45.58 10.35
N LEU A 71 10.67 45.80 10.76
CA LEU A 71 10.98 46.62 11.95
C LEU A 71 10.59 48.11 11.77
N ARG A 72 10.50 48.61 10.54
CA ARG A 72 10.08 49.99 10.26
C ARG A 72 8.57 50.16 10.20
N THR A 73 7.87 49.27 9.49
CA THR A 73 6.45 49.44 9.14
C THR A 73 5.51 48.54 9.92
N ARG A 74 6.03 47.49 10.58
CA ARG A 74 5.26 46.37 11.17
C ARG A 74 4.46 45.54 10.16
N ASP A 75 4.73 45.73 8.88
CA ASP A 75 4.10 45.04 7.76
C ASP A 75 5.13 44.25 6.94
N ILE A 76 4.68 43.26 6.18
CA ILE A 76 5.56 42.39 5.41
C ILE A 76 4.97 42.08 4.04
N ASP A 77 5.75 42.32 2.99
CA ASP A 77 5.39 41.94 1.62
C ASP A 77 5.94 40.55 1.31
N LEU A 78 5.05 39.58 1.08
CA LEU A 78 5.38 38.18 0.81
C LEU A 78 5.38 37.81 -0.68
N LYS A 79 5.12 38.76 -1.59
CA LYS A 79 4.85 38.44 -3.01
C LYS A 79 5.98 37.73 -3.75
N ASN A 80 7.24 37.91 -3.32
CA ASN A 80 8.42 37.34 -3.98
C ASN A 80 9.45 36.78 -2.98
N THR A 81 9.01 36.27 -1.83
CA THR A 81 9.94 35.82 -0.78
C THR A 81 9.56 34.45 -0.28
N ASP A 82 10.56 33.57 -0.18
CA ASP A 82 10.40 32.27 0.47
C ASP A 82 10.16 32.48 1.97
N ILE A 83 8.94 32.13 2.42
CA ILE A 83 8.49 32.28 3.81
C ILE A 83 9.43 31.55 4.77
N ARG A 84 9.98 30.40 4.36
CA ARG A 84 10.88 29.59 5.18
C ARG A 84 12.22 30.29 5.40
N THR A 85 12.85 30.76 4.33
CA THR A 85 14.11 31.52 4.41
C THR A 85 13.94 32.74 5.30
N LEU A 86 12.83 33.46 5.16
CA LEU A 86 12.51 34.63 5.97
C LEU A 86 12.27 34.27 7.45
N ARG A 87 11.65 33.12 7.74
CA ARG A 87 11.45 32.62 9.11
C ARG A 87 12.77 32.30 9.79
N LEU A 88 13.67 31.60 9.11
CA LEU A 88 15.00 31.26 9.63
C LEU A 88 15.83 32.51 9.95
N GLU A 89 15.76 33.55 9.10
CA GLU A 89 16.39 34.84 9.42
C GLU A 89 15.71 35.54 10.60
N ALA A 90 14.37 35.54 10.66
CA ALA A 90 13.65 36.13 11.78
C ALA A 90 13.99 35.44 13.12
N GLU A 91 14.22 34.12 13.11
CA GLU A 91 14.71 33.34 14.26
C GLU A 91 16.13 33.72 14.64
N TYR A 92 17.04 33.81 13.68
CA TYR A 92 18.41 34.26 13.90
C TYR A 92 18.47 35.64 14.57
N TYR A 93 17.66 36.59 14.09
CA TYR A 93 17.59 37.93 14.67
C TYR A 93 16.76 38.01 15.96
N GLY A 94 16.12 36.92 16.40
CA GLY A 94 15.30 36.89 17.60
C GLY A 94 14.02 37.74 17.51
N ILE A 95 13.43 37.87 16.32
CA ILE A 95 12.21 38.69 16.09
C ILE A 95 10.97 37.84 16.34
N ALA A 96 10.73 37.47 17.59
CA ALA A 96 9.68 36.53 17.98
C ALA A 96 8.27 36.84 17.42
N PRO A 97 7.80 38.10 17.34
CA PRO A 97 6.49 38.40 16.74
C PRO A 97 6.41 38.06 15.25
N LEU A 98 7.51 38.23 14.51
CA LEU A 98 7.56 37.90 13.08
C LEU A 98 7.63 36.39 12.88
N VAL A 99 8.45 35.69 13.67
CA VAL A 99 8.54 34.22 13.65
C VAL A 99 7.15 33.59 13.84
N LYS A 100 6.40 34.03 14.86
CA LYS A 100 5.03 33.53 15.09
C LYS A 100 4.09 33.76 13.90
N ARG A 101 4.18 34.91 13.23
CA ARG A 101 3.36 35.20 12.04
C ARG A 101 3.75 34.31 10.85
N LEU A 102 5.05 34.13 10.61
CA LEU A 102 5.54 33.31 9.50
C LEU A 102 5.22 31.83 9.71
N VAL A 103 5.32 31.32 10.93
CA VAL A 103 4.86 29.96 11.28
C VAL A 103 3.39 29.78 10.93
N LEU A 104 2.52 30.72 11.33
CA LEU A 104 1.10 30.67 10.98
C LEU A 104 0.86 30.73 9.46
N CYS A 105 1.66 31.47 8.70
CA CYS A 105 1.58 31.50 7.24
C CYS A 105 2.04 30.19 6.60
N GLU A 106 3.09 29.55 7.14
CA GLU A 106 3.51 28.20 6.73
C GLU A 106 2.38 27.19 7.01
N ASP A 107 1.79 27.24 8.21
CA ASP A 107 0.69 26.36 8.64
C ASP A 107 -0.59 26.59 7.82
N LEU A 108 -0.87 27.81 7.36
CA LEU A 108 -2.04 28.10 6.52
C LEU A 108 -1.93 27.47 5.13
N THR A 109 -0.70 27.23 4.65
CA THR A 109 -0.43 26.59 3.36
C THR A 109 -0.28 25.07 3.46
N GLN A 110 -0.15 24.52 4.67
CA GLN A 110 0.01 23.09 4.93
C GLN A 110 -1.16 22.58 5.77
N SER A 111 -2.13 21.92 5.12
CA SER A 111 -3.15 21.16 5.83
C SER A 111 -2.47 20.10 6.70
N SER A 112 -2.75 20.09 8.01
CA SER A 112 -2.12 19.19 8.97
C SER A 112 -2.32 17.70 8.66
N CYS A 113 -3.39 17.35 7.94
CA CYS A 113 -3.73 15.99 7.52
C CYS A 113 -3.64 15.75 6.00
N GLY A 114 -3.03 16.67 5.24
CA GLY A 114 -2.96 16.59 3.77
C GLY A 114 -4.22 17.10 3.03
N ASP A 115 -4.36 16.77 1.74
CA ASP A 115 -5.40 17.34 0.85
C ASP A 115 -6.71 16.52 0.83
N VAL A 116 -6.80 15.48 1.67
CA VAL A 116 -7.84 14.45 1.58
C VAL A 116 -8.69 14.39 2.85
N LEU A 117 -9.97 14.03 2.71
CA LEU A 117 -10.89 13.89 3.84
C LEU A 117 -10.49 12.71 4.74
N PHE A 118 -10.23 13.02 6.00
CA PHE A 118 -10.07 12.02 7.07
C PHE A 118 -11.43 11.36 7.37
N TYR A 119 -11.52 10.06 7.17
CA TYR A 119 -12.76 9.31 7.28
C TYR A 119 -12.91 8.62 8.64
N GLY A 120 -11.82 8.14 9.23
CA GLY A 120 -11.88 7.47 10.52
C GLY A 120 -10.55 6.97 11.04
N TYR A 121 -10.58 6.52 12.29
CA TYR A 121 -9.44 5.96 13.02
C TYR A 121 -9.85 4.65 13.68
N LEU A 122 -9.01 3.64 13.53
CA LEU A 122 -9.10 2.37 14.27
C LEU A 122 -7.98 2.36 15.32
N PRO A 123 -8.32 2.31 16.62
CA PRO A 123 -7.33 2.33 17.68
C PRO A 123 -6.49 1.04 17.69
N PRO A 124 -5.27 1.08 18.24
CA PRO A 124 -4.44 -0.10 18.38
C PRO A 124 -5.16 -1.18 19.23
N PRO A 125 -5.14 -2.44 18.78
CA PRO A 125 -5.75 -3.54 19.51
C PRO A 125 -4.89 -3.97 20.69
N ASN A 126 -5.51 -4.64 21.67
CA ASN A 126 -4.76 -5.32 22.72
C ASN A 126 -4.02 -6.54 22.17
N ILE A 127 -2.75 -6.71 22.53
CA ILE A 127 -1.95 -7.88 22.14
C ILE A 127 -2.57 -9.14 22.80
N PRO A 128 -2.87 -10.19 22.02
CA PRO A 128 -3.31 -11.47 22.59
C PRO A 128 -2.24 -12.06 23.51
N VAL A 129 -2.65 -12.52 24.71
CA VAL A 129 -1.75 -13.16 25.68
C VAL A 129 -1.24 -14.50 25.10
N GLN A 130 0.06 -14.80 25.29
CA GLN A 130 0.62 -16.12 24.98
C GLN A 130 0.06 -17.17 25.94
N ASP A 131 -0.61 -18.20 25.41
CA ASP A 131 -0.91 -19.40 26.18
C ASP A 131 0.43 -20.10 26.48
N SER A 132 0.98 -19.84 27.65
CA SER A 132 2.11 -20.61 28.18
C SER A 132 1.59 -22.00 28.53
N GLY A 133 1.86 -22.96 27.65
CA GLY A 133 1.60 -24.38 27.89
C GLY A 133 2.44 -24.92 29.05
N GLY A 134 1.97 -24.74 30.28
CA GLY A 134 2.40 -25.50 31.45
C GLY A 134 1.34 -26.56 31.81
N PRO A 135 1.72 -27.74 32.33
CA PRO A 135 0.75 -28.76 32.70
C PRO A 135 -0.15 -28.23 33.82
N ALA A 136 -1.45 -28.44 33.67
CA ALA A 136 -2.46 -28.05 34.64
C ALA A 136 -2.14 -28.63 36.03
N SER A 137 -1.72 -27.77 36.95
CA SER A 137 -1.81 -28.05 38.38
C SER A 137 -3.06 -27.37 38.90
N LYS A 138 -4.01 -28.20 39.36
CA LYS A 138 -5.13 -27.75 40.18
C LYS A 138 -4.55 -27.08 41.43
N VAL A 139 -4.91 -25.82 41.66
CA VAL A 139 -4.80 -25.21 42.99
C VAL A 139 -6.13 -24.51 43.26
N GLU A 140 -6.77 -24.98 44.32
CA GLU A 140 -7.98 -24.45 44.94
C GLU A 140 -7.69 -23.21 45.80
N GLU A 141 -8.73 -22.37 45.93
CA GLU A 141 -9.05 -21.39 47.00
C GLU A 141 -8.30 -20.03 47.05
N PRO A 142 -8.86 -18.97 47.70
CA PRO A 142 -10.19 -18.79 48.32
C PRO A 142 -10.96 -17.53 47.84
N SER A 143 -12.24 -17.45 48.21
CA SER A 143 -13.13 -16.32 48.00
C SER A 143 -13.10 -15.32 49.17
N THR A 144 -12.78 -14.05 48.91
CA THR A 144 -13.14 -12.92 49.79
C THR A 144 -13.32 -11.60 49.02
N SER A 145 -14.59 -11.22 48.91
CA SER A 145 -15.19 -9.87 48.99
C SER A 145 -14.36 -8.59 48.74
N THR A 146 -14.81 -7.75 47.80
CA THR A 146 -14.84 -6.29 47.98
C THR A 146 -16.11 -5.68 47.38
N ARG A 147 -16.68 -4.75 48.15
CA ARG A 147 -18.00 -4.11 48.07
C ARG A 147 -18.22 -3.26 46.82
N GLY A 148 -19.44 -3.32 46.28
CA GLY A 148 -20.04 -2.28 45.46
C GLY A 148 -20.97 -1.40 46.30
N ASP A 149 -20.83 -0.08 46.19
CA ASP A 149 -21.76 0.91 46.71
C ASP A 149 -22.87 1.18 45.68
N GLN A 150 -24.12 0.84 46.02
CA GLN A 150 -25.29 1.51 45.47
C GLN A 150 -26.34 1.77 46.56
N ILE A 151 -26.93 2.95 46.42
CA ILE A 151 -27.74 3.73 47.36
C ILE A 151 -29.09 3.05 47.65
N THR A 152 -29.42 2.97 48.95
CA THR A 152 -30.70 2.49 49.50
C THR A 152 -31.73 3.62 49.71
N THR A 153 -32.99 3.34 49.39
CA THR A 153 -34.19 3.88 50.07
C THR A 153 -34.99 2.72 50.69
N PRO A 154 -35.73 2.91 51.80
CA PRO A 154 -35.85 1.84 52.79
C PRO A 154 -37.29 1.34 53.09
N CYS A 155 -37.31 0.20 53.78
CA CYS A 155 -38.33 -0.35 54.69
C CYS A 155 -39.44 -1.27 54.11
N VAL A 156 -39.48 -2.55 54.54
CA VAL A 156 -40.36 -3.12 55.58
C VAL A 156 -40.17 -4.66 55.65
N HIS A 157 -39.92 -5.21 56.85
CA HIS A 157 -39.93 -6.64 57.24
C HIS A 157 -41.33 -7.01 57.83
N PRO A 158 -41.76 -8.28 58.10
CA PRO A 158 -40.94 -9.44 58.52
C PRO A 158 -41.39 -10.90 58.16
N ASN A 159 -40.42 -11.84 58.26
CA ASN A 159 -40.46 -13.22 58.83
C ASN A 159 -41.14 -14.47 58.16
N PRO A 160 -40.69 -15.72 58.49
CA PRO A 160 -40.71 -16.97 57.67
C PRO A 160 -41.49 -18.15 58.35
N PRO A 161 -41.12 -19.46 58.21
CA PRO A 161 -41.22 -20.49 57.13
C PRO A 161 -42.30 -21.57 57.55
N PRO A 162 -42.23 -22.93 57.40
CA PRO A 162 -41.49 -23.90 56.53
C PRO A 162 -42.38 -25.03 55.91
N ASN A 163 -41.81 -25.91 55.06
CA ASN A 163 -41.90 -27.39 55.14
C ASN A 163 -41.66 -28.11 53.78
N SER A 164 -40.76 -29.09 53.83
CA SER A 164 -40.45 -30.16 52.86
C SER A 164 -41.48 -31.33 53.01
N PRO A 165 -41.31 -32.57 52.47
CA PRO A 165 -40.29 -33.15 51.56
C PRO A 165 -40.87 -34.14 50.50
N SER A 166 -39.96 -34.92 49.88
CA SER A 166 -40.11 -36.28 49.28
C SER A 166 -40.43 -36.38 47.77
N ALA A 167 -39.99 -37.36 47.00
CA ALA A 167 -38.88 -38.33 47.04
C ALA A 167 -38.83 -38.99 45.64
N SER A 168 -37.65 -39.52 45.32
CA SER A 168 -37.14 -40.39 44.23
C SER A 168 -38.05 -41.55 43.75
N PRO A 169 -37.63 -42.50 42.85
CA PRO A 169 -36.35 -42.68 42.13
C PRO A 169 -36.42 -43.20 40.67
N ILE A 170 -35.22 -43.34 40.10
CA ILE A 170 -34.72 -43.98 38.86
C ILE A 170 -35.02 -45.52 38.84
N PRO A 171 -34.74 -46.26 37.74
CA PRO A 171 -33.44 -46.94 37.65
C PRO A 171 -32.78 -47.04 36.24
N HIS A 172 -31.47 -47.30 36.31
CA HIS A 172 -30.44 -47.46 35.27
C HIS A 172 -30.39 -48.86 34.62
N THR A 173 -29.70 -49.01 33.46
CA THR A 173 -28.54 -49.93 33.19
C THR A 173 -28.24 -49.99 31.68
N HIS A 174 -27.05 -49.58 31.19
CA HIS A 174 -25.79 -50.32 30.92
C HIS A 174 -25.76 -51.31 29.73
N GLY A 175 -24.79 -51.15 28.83
CA GLY A 175 -24.33 -52.22 27.90
C GLY A 175 -23.53 -51.71 26.70
N ALA A 176 -22.33 -52.23 26.49
CA ALA A 176 -21.26 -51.72 25.63
C ALA A 176 -20.97 -52.60 24.38
N TYR A 177 -20.01 -52.13 23.56
CA TYR A 177 -19.14 -52.85 22.58
C TYR A 177 -19.46 -52.84 21.06
N GLN A 178 -18.55 -52.14 20.35
CA GLN A 178 -17.74 -52.52 19.16
C GLN A 178 -18.32 -52.90 17.77
N ARG A 179 -17.73 -52.20 16.78
CA ARG A 179 -17.18 -52.63 15.45
C ARG A 179 -18.11 -53.03 14.29
N CYS A 180 -18.13 -52.12 13.32
CA CYS A 180 -17.75 -52.22 11.89
C CYS A 180 -18.33 -53.27 10.90
N HIS A 181 -18.63 -52.70 9.73
CA HIS A 181 -18.56 -53.22 8.35
C HIS A 181 -19.80 -53.86 7.68
N SER A 182 -20.40 -53.02 6.83
CA SER A 182 -20.46 -53.20 5.37
C SER A 182 -21.63 -53.95 4.73
N ARG A 183 -21.93 -53.45 3.52
CA ARG A 183 -22.59 -54.06 2.35
C ARG A 183 -24.10 -53.85 2.17
N ASN A 184 -24.39 -52.83 1.36
CA ASN A 184 -24.81 -52.96 -0.05
C ASN A 184 -26.00 -53.89 -0.37
N SER A 185 -27.08 -53.28 -0.88
CA SER A 185 -28.00 -53.84 -1.89
C SER A 185 -28.94 -52.69 -2.30
N SER A 186 -28.80 -52.07 -3.48
CA SER A 186 -29.09 -52.55 -4.85
C SER A 186 -30.53 -52.30 -5.29
N LEU A 187 -30.63 -52.01 -6.59
CA LEU A 187 -31.74 -52.21 -7.53
C LEU A 187 -32.57 -50.98 -7.93
N ASP A 188 -32.31 -50.58 -9.19
CA ASP A 188 -33.26 -50.56 -10.31
C ASP A 188 -34.42 -49.54 -10.30
N MET A 189 -34.87 -48.95 -11.41
CA MET A 189 -34.60 -49.11 -12.84
C MET A 189 -35.28 -47.95 -13.59
N ARG A 190 -34.91 -47.79 -14.87
CA ARG A 190 -35.67 -47.21 -16.01
C ARG A 190 -35.10 -45.94 -16.68
N VAL A 191 -34.10 -46.19 -17.52
CA VAL A 191 -34.12 -46.05 -19.00
C VAL A 191 -35.26 -45.23 -19.61
N SER A 192 -34.90 -44.18 -20.37
CA SER A 192 -35.25 -44.07 -21.80
C SER A 192 -34.36 -43.07 -22.54
N THR A 193 -33.78 -43.57 -23.62
CA THR A 193 -32.92 -42.95 -24.61
C THR A 193 -33.72 -42.13 -25.64
N ASN A 194 -33.13 -41.07 -26.21
CA ASN A 194 -33.05 -40.86 -27.67
C ASN A 194 -32.30 -39.55 -28.02
N PHE A 195 -31.30 -39.68 -28.89
CA PHE A 195 -30.72 -38.66 -29.79
C PHE A 195 -31.27 -38.92 -31.22
N PRO A 196 -30.90 -38.20 -32.29
CA PRO A 196 -30.42 -36.82 -32.49
C PRO A 196 -31.17 -36.09 -33.66
N ARG A 197 -30.87 -34.80 -33.95
CA ARG A 197 -30.58 -34.27 -35.32
C ARG A 197 -30.53 -32.73 -35.42
N SER A 198 -29.85 -32.33 -36.48
CA SER A 198 -29.34 -31.04 -36.96
C SER A 198 -30.33 -30.12 -37.70
N SER A 199 -29.84 -28.88 -37.94
CA SER A 199 -29.95 -28.02 -39.15
C SER A 199 -30.95 -26.83 -39.20
N SER A 200 -30.33 -25.65 -39.43
CA SER A 200 -30.64 -24.59 -40.41
C SER A 200 -31.88 -23.67 -40.29
N ASP A 201 -31.57 -22.38 -40.11
CA ASP A 201 -31.95 -21.22 -40.92
C ASP A 201 -33.24 -20.38 -40.73
N THR A 202 -32.99 -19.07 -40.89
CA THR A 202 -33.84 -17.93 -41.32
C THR A 202 -34.60 -17.02 -40.32
N ARG A 203 -34.20 -15.74 -40.44
CA ARG A 203 -34.73 -14.42 -40.05
C ARG A 203 -36.27 -14.26 -39.99
N ARG A 204 -36.77 -13.52 -38.99
CA ARG A 204 -37.59 -12.29 -39.19
C ARG A 204 -37.79 -11.45 -37.91
N ASN A 205 -38.02 -10.17 -38.18
CA ASN A 205 -38.04 -8.97 -37.34
C ASN A 205 -39.30 -8.88 -36.42
N GLY A 206 -39.18 -8.27 -35.24
CA GLY A 206 -40.33 -7.94 -34.39
C GLY A 206 -39.95 -7.20 -33.09
N THR A 207 -40.21 -5.90 -33.07
CA THR A 207 -40.12 -4.99 -31.92
C THR A 207 -41.16 -5.32 -30.84
N ASN A 208 -40.76 -5.60 -29.59
CA ASN A 208 -41.29 -4.92 -28.39
C ASN A 208 -40.62 -5.39 -27.07
N ASN A 209 -40.66 -4.49 -26.10
CA ASN A 209 -40.25 -4.57 -24.70
C ASN A 209 -40.38 -5.94 -24.00
N GLY A 210 -39.35 -6.27 -23.21
CA GLY A 210 -39.42 -7.31 -22.18
C GLY A 210 -38.22 -7.24 -21.23
N HIS A 211 -38.44 -6.64 -20.05
CA HIS A 211 -37.50 -6.70 -18.92
C HIS A 211 -37.15 -8.15 -18.60
N SER A 212 -35.86 -8.48 -18.63
CA SER A 212 -35.35 -9.74 -18.08
C SER A 212 -34.07 -9.45 -17.31
N ARG A 213 -34.18 -9.57 -16.00
CA ARG A 213 -33.07 -9.54 -15.05
C ARG A 213 -32.16 -10.74 -15.33
N THR A 214 -30.91 -10.50 -15.69
CA THR A 214 -29.86 -11.52 -15.68
C THR A 214 -28.67 -11.00 -14.89
N ALA A 215 -28.33 -11.73 -13.83
CA ALA A 215 -27.27 -11.43 -12.89
C ALA A 215 -25.92 -11.29 -13.60
N SER A 216 -25.32 -10.10 -13.51
CA SER A 216 -23.91 -9.92 -13.83
C SER A 216 -23.08 -10.56 -12.71
N LEU A 217 -22.21 -11.49 -13.08
CA LEU A 217 -21.15 -12.00 -12.23
C LEU A 217 -20.10 -10.88 -12.08
N ASP A 218 -20.37 -9.91 -11.22
CA ASP A 218 -19.45 -8.84 -10.87
C ASP A 218 -18.36 -9.40 -9.94
N LEU A 219 -17.24 -9.87 -10.52
CA LEU A 219 -15.98 -10.09 -9.80
C LEU A 219 -15.19 -8.78 -9.75
N ARG A 220 -15.64 -7.85 -8.92
CA ARG A 220 -14.89 -6.64 -8.56
C ARG A 220 -13.87 -6.98 -7.49
N HIS A 221 -12.60 -7.03 -7.90
CA HIS A 221 -11.46 -7.03 -7.00
C HIS A 221 -10.56 -5.91 -7.51
N THR A 222 -10.11 -5.03 -6.61
CA THR A 222 -9.08 -4.06 -6.93
C THR A 222 -7.80 -4.83 -7.26
N ARG A 223 -7.60 -5.15 -8.55
CA ARG A 223 -6.53 -6.01 -9.04
C ARG A 223 -5.23 -5.22 -9.06
N ASN A 224 -4.32 -5.55 -8.15
CA ASN A 224 -2.93 -5.21 -8.33
C ASN A 224 -2.38 -6.09 -9.48
N SER A 225 -2.40 -5.54 -10.69
CA SER A 225 -2.44 -6.32 -11.96
C SER A 225 -1.09 -6.90 -12.41
N SER A 226 -0.15 -7.06 -11.48
CA SER A 226 1.02 -7.95 -11.61
C SER A 226 1.74 -8.00 -10.27
N ALA A 227 2.21 -9.19 -9.90
CA ALA A 227 3.10 -9.34 -8.77
C ALA A 227 4.50 -9.72 -9.25
N ASP A 228 5.52 -9.04 -8.72
CA ASP A 228 6.93 -9.32 -8.98
C ASP A 228 7.47 -10.29 -7.93
N LEU A 229 7.82 -11.52 -8.33
CA LEU A 229 8.45 -12.49 -7.44
C LEU A 229 9.97 -12.24 -7.28
N ASN A 230 10.60 -11.43 -8.14
CA ASN A 230 12.06 -11.25 -8.12
C ASN A 230 12.55 -10.35 -6.97
N LYS A 231 11.68 -9.52 -6.39
CA LYS A 231 12.06 -8.66 -5.25
C LYS A 231 12.52 -9.49 -4.04
N TYR A 232 12.07 -10.74 -3.91
CA TYR A 232 12.40 -11.63 -2.80
C TYR A 232 13.75 -12.35 -2.96
N ILE A 233 14.15 -12.67 -4.21
CA ILE A 233 15.41 -13.38 -4.49
C ILE A 233 16.65 -12.57 -4.05
N ARG A 234 16.57 -11.22 -4.07
CA ARG A 234 17.68 -10.37 -3.59
C ARG A 234 17.86 -10.40 -2.07
N ASN A 235 16.84 -10.80 -1.30
CA ASN A 235 16.87 -10.79 0.16
C ASN A 235 17.29 -12.12 0.80
N ASP A 236 17.36 -13.23 0.05
CA ASP A 236 17.67 -14.54 0.61
C ASP A 236 19.13 -14.74 1.04
N ILE A 237 20.07 -13.91 0.55
CA ILE A 237 21.50 -14.00 0.90
C ILE A 237 21.80 -13.42 2.30
N GLY A 238 20.89 -12.61 2.88
CA GLY A 238 21.04 -12.07 4.24
C GLY A 238 20.65 -13.04 5.36
N LEU A 239 20.01 -14.18 5.05
CA LEU A 239 19.35 -15.05 6.03
C LEU A 239 20.28 -16.06 6.72
N VAL A 240 21.57 -16.09 6.40
CA VAL A 240 22.53 -17.02 7.03
C VAL A 240 23.10 -16.48 8.34
N PHE A 241 22.97 -15.17 8.63
CA PHE A 241 23.57 -14.54 9.80
C PHE A 241 22.58 -13.65 10.58
N GLY A 242 21.78 -14.28 11.45
CA GLY A 242 21.36 -13.73 12.76
C GLY A 242 20.26 -12.65 12.82
N CYS A 243 19.03 -13.06 13.15
CA CYS A 243 18.12 -12.19 13.92
C CYS A 243 18.63 -12.11 15.37
N SER A 244 19.41 -11.08 15.70
CA SER A 244 19.68 -10.76 17.11
C SER A 244 18.43 -10.12 17.72
N GLN A 245 17.87 -10.82 18.71
CA GLN A 245 16.84 -10.35 19.62
C GLN A 245 17.23 -8.99 20.23
N GLY A 246 16.43 -7.96 20.00
CA GLY A 246 16.63 -6.64 20.59
C GLY A 246 15.38 -5.77 20.51
N SER A 247 14.66 -5.65 21.64
CA SER A 247 13.50 -4.76 21.89
C SER A 247 12.14 -5.08 21.21
N ASN A 248 11.68 -6.32 21.38
CA ASN A 248 10.52 -6.90 20.66
C ASN A 248 9.09 -6.44 21.06
N TRP A 249 8.89 -5.45 21.94
CA TRP A 249 7.52 -5.09 22.38
C TRP A 249 6.86 -4.01 21.51
N THR A 250 7.62 -3.04 20.98
CA THR A 250 7.10 -1.98 20.10
C THR A 250 6.89 -2.46 18.67
N GLU A 251 7.68 -3.42 18.20
CA GLU A 251 7.49 -4.02 16.87
C GLU A 251 6.26 -4.93 16.78
N ALA A 252 5.86 -5.55 17.90
CA ALA A 252 4.73 -6.48 17.93
C ALA A 252 3.40 -5.81 17.56
N ASN A 253 3.25 -4.51 17.88
CA ASN A 253 2.06 -3.72 17.58
C ASN A 253 2.17 -2.88 16.30
N LYS A 254 3.31 -2.89 15.60
CA LYS A 254 3.45 -2.17 14.31
C LYS A 254 2.54 -2.82 13.26
N VAL A 255 1.74 -2.01 12.54
CA VAL A 255 0.87 -2.53 11.48
C VAL A 255 1.72 -2.92 10.26
N GLN A 256 1.76 -4.22 9.95
CA GLN A 256 2.62 -4.77 8.90
C GLN A 256 1.92 -4.87 7.54
N ILE A 257 0.69 -5.38 7.53
CA ILE A 257 -0.06 -5.64 6.30
C ILE A 257 -1.52 -5.26 6.51
N ILE A 258 -2.10 -4.54 5.56
CA ILE A 258 -3.54 -4.29 5.50
C ILE A 258 -4.07 -4.91 4.21
N LYS A 259 -5.15 -5.69 4.31
CA LYS A 259 -5.90 -6.20 3.16
C LYS A 259 -7.37 -5.93 3.35
N ALA A 260 -8.00 -5.43 2.30
CA ALA A 260 -9.41 -5.11 2.26
C ALA A 260 -10.11 -5.94 1.18
N HIS A 261 -11.38 -6.28 1.42
CA HIS A 261 -12.22 -6.99 0.47
C HIS A 261 -13.71 -6.77 0.79
N HIS A 262 -14.46 -6.18 -0.14
CA HIS A 262 -15.81 -5.63 0.11
C HIS A 262 -15.82 -4.70 1.34
N HIS A 263 -16.70 -4.99 2.29
CA HIS A 263 -16.89 -4.25 3.54
C HIS A 263 -16.04 -4.83 4.67
N TRP A 264 -14.99 -5.59 4.37
CA TRP A 264 -14.10 -6.17 5.37
C TRP A 264 -12.67 -5.69 5.19
N ILE A 265 -11.99 -5.49 6.31
CA ILE A 265 -10.55 -5.28 6.37
C ILE A 265 -9.94 -6.28 7.34
N ALA A 266 -8.77 -6.78 6.98
CA ALA A 266 -7.92 -7.58 7.83
C ALA A 266 -6.57 -6.87 7.94
N ILE A 267 -6.10 -6.78 9.18
CA ILE A 267 -4.86 -6.09 9.56
C ILE A 267 -3.97 -7.14 10.21
N ALA A 268 -2.76 -7.31 9.68
CA ALA A 268 -1.74 -8.16 10.28
C ALA A 268 -0.70 -7.31 11.00
N TYR A 269 -0.44 -7.74 12.23
CA TYR A 269 0.70 -7.35 13.05
C TYR A 269 1.78 -8.43 12.92
N ALA A 270 2.87 -8.33 13.69
CA ALA A 270 3.94 -9.31 13.65
C ALA A 270 3.44 -10.74 13.95
N HIS A 271 2.61 -10.90 15.00
CA HIS A 271 2.26 -12.20 15.57
C HIS A 271 0.75 -12.47 15.67
N PHE A 272 -0.10 -11.56 15.19
CA PHE A 272 -1.54 -11.75 15.23
C PHE A 272 -2.23 -10.92 14.15
N ILE A 273 -3.50 -11.23 13.89
CA ILE A 273 -4.35 -10.48 12.97
C ILE A 273 -5.59 -9.96 13.66
N VAL A 274 -6.12 -8.86 13.14
CA VAL A 274 -7.39 -8.27 13.56
C VAL A 274 -8.25 -7.99 12.33
N CYS A 275 -9.55 -8.22 12.44
CA CYS A 275 -10.49 -8.03 11.34
C CYS A 275 -11.63 -7.11 11.74
N TYR A 276 -11.96 -6.20 10.83
CA TYR A 276 -13.06 -5.26 10.99
C TYR A 276 -14.04 -5.39 9.83
N LYS A 277 -15.31 -5.13 10.11
CA LYS A 277 -16.40 -5.07 9.13
C LYS A 277 -17.02 -3.67 9.15
N LEU A 278 -17.16 -3.06 7.98
CA LEU A 278 -17.93 -1.84 7.79
C LEU A 278 -19.42 -2.18 7.87
N LYS A 279 -20.13 -1.51 8.78
CA LYS A 279 -21.59 -1.57 8.90
C LYS A 279 -22.19 -0.20 8.59
N ASP A 280 -23.31 -0.18 7.88
CA ASP A 280 -23.92 1.04 7.33
C ASP A 280 -24.19 2.16 8.35
N HIS A 281 -24.53 1.82 9.60
CA HIS A 281 -24.96 2.80 10.60
C HIS A 281 -23.91 3.08 11.67
N THR A 282 -22.96 2.16 11.88
CA THR A 282 -22.01 2.20 12.99
C THR A 282 -20.56 2.34 12.55
N GLY A 283 -20.32 2.38 11.23
CA GLY A 283 -18.97 2.41 10.68
C GLY A 283 -18.23 1.08 10.85
N TRP A 284 -16.90 1.16 10.90
CA TRP A 284 -16.02 0.00 11.07
C TRP A 284 -16.12 -0.56 12.48
N GLN A 285 -16.47 -1.85 12.58
CA GLN A 285 -16.54 -2.57 13.84
C GLN A 285 -15.54 -3.70 13.88
N HIS A 286 -14.91 -3.88 15.05
CA HIS A 286 -14.08 -5.05 15.33
C HIS A 286 -14.95 -6.32 15.29
N VAL A 287 -14.43 -7.36 14.67
CA VAL A 287 -15.12 -8.65 14.53
C VAL A 287 -14.30 -9.81 15.10
N PHE A 288 -12.98 -9.79 14.88
CA PHE A 288 -12.13 -10.92 15.22
C PHE A 288 -10.69 -10.47 15.52
N THR A 289 -10.08 -11.12 16.50
CA THR A 289 -8.64 -11.08 16.76
C THR A 289 -8.13 -12.52 16.86
N SER A 290 -7.03 -12.85 16.18
CA SER A 290 -6.43 -14.18 16.30
C SER A 290 -5.73 -14.35 17.65
N SER A 291 -5.49 -15.59 18.05
CA SER A 291 -4.50 -15.86 19.12
C SER A 291 -3.10 -15.46 18.65
N TYR A 292 -2.17 -15.35 19.60
CA TYR A 292 -0.76 -15.14 19.30
C TYR A 292 -0.22 -16.28 18.43
N ILE A 293 0.60 -15.94 17.43
CA ILE A 293 1.27 -16.86 16.51
C ILE A 293 2.77 -16.63 16.68
N GLU A 294 3.49 -17.68 17.06
CA GLU A 294 4.93 -17.59 17.37
C GLU A 294 5.77 -17.11 16.19
N SER A 295 5.44 -17.55 14.98
CA SER A 295 6.12 -17.13 13.76
C SER A 295 5.59 -15.79 13.24
N TYR A 296 6.47 -15.00 12.62
CA TYR A 296 6.10 -13.75 11.98
C TYR A 296 5.15 -13.98 10.80
N ILE A 297 4.10 -13.17 10.72
CA ILE A 297 3.15 -13.20 9.62
C ILE A 297 3.76 -12.52 8.40
N GLU A 298 3.90 -13.27 7.30
CA GLU A 298 4.50 -12.77 6.07
C GLU A 298 3.47 -12.39 5.01
N ARG A 299 2.33 -13.10 4.94
CA ARG A 299 1.23 -12.81 4.01
C ARG A 299 -0.13 -12.89 4.68
N LEU A 300 -1.07 -12.14 4.13
CA LEU A 300 -2.46 -12.07 4.55
C LEU A 300 -3.36 -12.08 3.31
N ALA A 301 -4.42 -12.89 3.35
CA ALA A 301 -5.47 -12.93 2.34
C ALA A 301 -6.84 -12.98 3.01
N ILE A 302 -7.82 -12.29 2.43
CA ILE A 302 -9.20 -12.26 2.90
C ILE A 302 -10.15 -12.50 1.74
N ASN A 303 -11.21 -13.26 2.00
CA ASN A 303 -12.31 -13.44 1.08
C ASN A 303 -13.65 -13.33 1.81
N ALA A 304 -14.40 -12.31 1.39
CA ALA A 304 -15.68 -11.94 1.98
C ALA A 304 -16.91 -12.42 1.17
N LYS A 305 -16.72 -13.05 0.01
CA LYS A 305 -17.80 -13.49 -0.91
C LYS A 305 -18.25 -14.94 -0.74
N ILE A 306 -17.86 -15.61 0.34
CA ILE A 306 -18.15 -17.04 0.50
C ILE A 306 -19.55 -17.23 1.07
N GLY A 307 -20.50 -17.54 0.18
CA GLY A 307 -21.88 -17.90 0.50
C GLY A 307 -22.60 -18.39 -0.75
N GLN A 308 -23.23 -19.57 -0.69
CA GLN A 308 -24.10 -20.04 -1.78
C GLN A 308 -25.41 -19.24 -1.79
N PRO A 309 -25.91 -18.80 -2.96
CA PRO A 309 -27.26 -18.30 -3.06
C PRO A 309 -28.22 -19.49 -2.90
N GLY A 310 -28.90 -19.61 -1.76
CA GLY A 310 -30.06 -20.49 -1.61
C GLY A 310 -30.07 -21.48 -0.44
N VAL A 311 -29.03 -21.57 0.39
CA VAL A 311 -29.05 -22.39 1.61
C VAL A 311 -28.75 -21.51 2.80
N GLY A 312 -29.75 -21.33 3.67
CA GLY A 312 -29.62 -20.56 4.90
C GLY A 312 -28.79 -21.34 5.93
N GLU A 313 -27.49 -21.08 5.99
CA GLU A 313 -26.63 -21.32 7.16
C GLU A 313 -25.32 -20.52 6.97
N ALA A 314 -24.71 -20.09 8.08
CA ALA A 314 -23.73 -19.01 8.20
C ALA A 314 -22.69 -18.89 7.04
N THR A 315 -22.71 -17.77 6.32
CA THR A 315 -21.71 -17.44 5.29
C THR A 315 -20.38 -17.05 5.93
N ASN A 316 -19.57 -18.04 6.29
CA ASN A 316 -18.25 -17.82 6.88
C ASN A 316 -17.33 -17.10 5.88
N LYS A 317 -16.82 -15.95 6.29
CA LYS A 317 -15.79 -15.18 5.59
C LYS A 317 -14.46 -15.86 5.84
N MET A 318 -13.58 -15.91 4.85
CA MET A 318 -12.35 -16.68 4.94
C MET A 318 -11.15 -15.77 5.09
N ILE A 319 -10.26 -16.12 6.00
CA ILE A 319 -9.01 -15.40 6.21
C ILE A 319 -7.86 -16.39 6.29
N ALA A 320 -6.83 -16.13 5.50
CA ALA A 320 -5.63 -16.93 5.45
C ALA A 320 -4.40 -16.07 5.77
N ILE A 321 -3.46 -16.66 6.48
CA ILE A 321 -2.12 -16.10 6.67
C ILE A 321 -1.07 -17.09 6.24
N SER A 322 0.12 -16.61 5.89
CA SER A 322 1.32 -17.45 5.83
C SER A 322 2.40 -16.96 6.78
N TYR A 323 3.18 -17.91 7.27
CA TYR A 323 4.39 -17.70 8.06
C TYR A 323 5.42 -18.74 7.61
N GLY A 324 6.36 -18.32 6.78
CA GLY A 324 7.28 -19.22 6.07
C GLY A 324 6.56 -20.11 5.05
N SER A 325 6.65 -21.42 5.23
CA SER A 325 6.02 -22.43 4.34
C SER A 325 4.61 -22.85 4.77
N GLN A 326 4.18 -22.45 5.97
CA GLN A 326 2.87 -22.80 6.50
C GLN A 326 1.82 -21.77 6.12
N VAL A 327 0.62 -22.25 5.84
CA VAL A 327 -0.58 -21.45 5.59
C VAL A 327 -1.62 -21.83 6.61
N ARG A 328 -2.13 -20.88 7.38
CA ARG A 328 -3.23 -21.12 8.31
C ARG A 328 -4.49 -20.44 7.80
N LEU A 329 -5.60 -21.16 7.84
CA LEU A 329 -6.88 -20.73 7.29
C LEU A 329 -8.00 -20.81 8.33
N TRP A 330 -8.76 -19.72 8.44
CA TRP A 330 -9.93 -19.62 9.30
C TRP A 330 -11.17 -19.23 8.50
N GLY A 331 -12.31 -19.75 8.94
CA GLY A 331 -13.62 -19.20 8.65
C GLY A 331 -14.06 -18.30 9.81
N ILE A 332 -14.66 -17.15 9.49
CA ILE A 332 -15.15 -16.17 10.45
C ILE A 332 -16.61 -15.91 10.13
N SER A 333 -17.46 -16.25 11.10
CA SER A 333 -18.89 -15.95 11.02
C SER A 333 -19.16 -14.45 11.15
N GLU A 334 -20.36 -14.00 10.77
CA GLU A 334 -20.75 -12.59 10.95
C GLU A 334 -20.75 -12.12 12.41
N ASN A 335 -20.90 -13.07 13.34
CA ASN A 335 -20.94 -12.81 14.79
C ASN A 335 -19.52 -12.81 15.41
N GLY A 336 -18.46 -12.98 14.61
CA GLY A 336 -17.08 -13.02 15.09
C GLY A 336 -16.59 -14.39 15.56
N ASN A 337 -17.46 -15.42 15.58
CA ASN A 337 -17.03 -16.78 15.91
C ASN A 337 -16.07 -17.30 14.82
N ARG A 338 -14.94 -17.85 15.27
CA ARG A 338 -13.92 -18.46 14.41
C ARG A 338 -14.16 -19.96 14.25
N THR A 339 -13.91 -20.46 13.04
CA THR A 339 -13.78 -21.89 12.74
C THR A 339 -12.39 -22.12 12.17
N ASN A 340 -11.56 -22.91 12.86
CA ASN A 340 -10.26 -23.30 12.32
C ASN A 340 -10.47 -24.34 11.22
N ILE A 341 -10.09 -24.00 10.00
CA ILE A 341 -10.29 -24.87 8.84
C ILE A 341 -9.08 -25.77 8.64
N GLY A 342 -7.88 -25.24 8.85
CA GLY A 342 -6.69 -26.04 8.79
C GLY A 342 -5.41 -25.21 8.79
N THR A 343 -4.31 -25.94 8.98
CA THR A 343 -2.95 -25.45 8.70
C THR A 343 -2.35 -26.36 7.65
N PHE A 344 -1.90 -25.75 6.55
CA PHE A 344 -1.38 -26.41 5.37
C PHE A 344 0.08 -26.06 5.19
N ASN A 345 0.82 -26.87 4.44
CA ASN A 345 2.24 -26.65 4.19
C ASN A 345 2.50 -26.70 2.68
N LEU A 346 3.15 -25.67 2.14
CA LEU A 346 3.57 -25.61 0.74
C LEU A 346 4.94 -26.28 0.52
N SER A 347 5.63 -26.71 1.58
CA SER A 347 7.02 -27.21 1.63
C SER A 347 8.11 -26.20 1.31
N VAL A 348 7.74 -25.09 0.65
CA VAL A 348 8.59 -23.94 0.34
C VAL A 348 7.93 -22.68 0.88
N ARG A 349 8.68 -21.58 0.97
CA ARG A 349 8.16 -20.30 1.44
C ARG A 349 7.00 -19.82 0.57
N VAL A 350 5.92 -19.38 1.20
CA VAL A 350 4.74 -18.84 0.54
C VAL A 350 4.97 -17.36 0.29
N GLU A 351 5.38 -17.03 -0.93
CA GLU A 351 5.58 -15.64 -1.33
C GLU A 351 4.39 -15.03 -2.07
N HIS A 352 3.28 -15.72 -2.32
CA HIS A 352 1.99 -15.04 -2.55
C HIS A 352 0.85 -15.86 -2.00
N LEU A 353 -0.14 -15.18 -1.43
CA LEU A 353 -1.32 -15.80 -0.84
C LEU A 353 -2.55 -14.96 -1.19
N PHE A 354 -3.52 -15.54 -1.90
CA PHE A 354 -4.71 -14.83 -2.34
C PHE A 354 -5.85 -15.81 -2.66
N PHE A 355 -7.07 -15.29 -2.84
CA PHE A 355 -8.22 -16.10 -3.21
C PHE A 355 -8.60 -15.88 -4.69
N ILE A 356 -9.00 -16.95 -5.38
CA ILE A 356 -9.70 -16.90 -6.67
C ILE A 356 -11.06 -17.58 -6.47
N GLY A 357 -12.14 -16.81 -6.53
CA GLY A 357 -13.47 -17.35 -6.19
C GLY A 357 -13.47 -17.92 -4.78
N ASN A 358 -13.78 -19.21 -4.62
CA ASN A 358 -13.78 -19.88 -3.30
C ASN A 358 -12.55 -20.78 -3.08
N GLN A 359 -11.46 -20.53 -3.79
CA GLN A 359 -10.20 -21.26 -3.70
C GLN A 359 -9.12 -20.35 -3.12
N LEU A 360 -8.33 -20.87 -2.18
CA LEU A 360 -7.14 -20.18 -1.68
C LEU A 360 -5.94 -20.70 -2.46
N VAL A 361 -5.12 -19.79 -2.97
CA VAL A 361 -3.92 -20.09 -3.75
C VAL A 361 -2.69 -19.56 -3.01
N GLY A 362 -1.72 -20.43 -2.80
CA GLY A 362 -0.37 -20.10 -2.35
C GLY A 362 0.64 -20.33 -3.48
N LEU A 363 1.48 -19.34 -3.77
CA LEU A 363 2.53 -19.45 -4.81
C LEU A 363 3.92 -19.26 -4.21
N SER A 364 4.89 -19.93 -4.84
CA SER A 364 6.32 -19.76 -4.58
C SER A 364 7.10 -19.60 -5.87
N SER A 365 8.11 -18.72 -5.87
CA SER A 365 8.99 -18.47 -7.02
C SER A 365 9.75 -19.73 -7.46
N THR A 366 9.95 -20.68 -6.54
CA THR A 366 10.58 -21.98 -6.80
C THR A 366 9.79 -22.87 -7.76
N GLY A 367 8.56 -22.48 -8.15
CA GLY A 367 7.70 -23.28 -9.01
C GLY A 367 6.79 -24.22 -8.22
N LYS A 368 6.34 -23.81 -7.03
CA LYS A 368 5.31 -24.56 -6.29
C LYS A 368 4.01 -23.78 -6.22
N ILE A 369 2.91 -24.45 -6.50
CA ILE A 369 1.55 -23.93 -6.32
C ILE A 369 0.79 -24.82 -5.33
N GLY A 370 0.15 -24.18 -4.35
CA GLY A 370 -0.78 -24.81 -3.43
C GLY A 370 -2.18 -24.26 -3.64
N VAL A 371 -3.17 -25.12 -3.83
CA VAL A 371 -4.57 -24.74 -4.00
C VAL A 371 -5.42 -25.45 -2.96
N TRP A 372 -6.10 -24.66 -2.13
CA TRP A 372 -7.15 -25.16 -1.24
C TRP A 372 -8.51 -24.91 -1.88
N HIS A 373 -9.38 -25.93 -1.87
CA HIS A 373 -10.75 -25.78 -2.34
C HIS A 373 -11.77 -25.87 -1.19
N SER A 374 -12.66 -24.88 -1.12
CA SER A 374 -13.63 -24.75 -0.03
C SER A 374 -14.69 -25.83 0.05
N MET A 375 -15.20 -26.34 -1.07
CA MET A 375 -16.27 -27.35 -1.02
C MET A 375 -15.72 -28.71 -0.55
N THR A 376 -14.53 -29.07 -0.99
CA THR A 376 -13.92 -30.38 -0.70
C THR A 376 -12.94 -30.34 0.44
N GLN A 377 -12.63 -29.15 0.97
CA GLN A 377 -11.72 -28.94 2.10
C GLN A 377 -10.34 -29.57 1.86
N HIS A 378 -9.92 -29.66 0.59
CA HIS A 378 -8.70 -30.33 0.20
C HIS A 378 -7.62 -29.31 -0.17
N TRP A 379 -6.39 -29.53 0.34
CA TRP A 379 -5.18 -28.78 -0.02
C TRP A 379 -4.33 -29.63 -0.96
N GLN A 380 -4.12 -29.14 -2.17
CA GLN A 380 -3.33 -29.81 -3.18
C GLN A 380 -2.09 -28.96 -3.51
N VAL A 381 -0.93 -29.61 -3.56
CA VAL A 381 0.33 -28.97 -3.96
C VAL A 381 0.80 -29.61 -5.26
N GLN A 382 1.28 -28.78 -6.18
CA GLN A 382 1.83 -29.22 -7.45
C GLN A 382 3.07 -28.41 -7.80
N ASP A 383 4.03 -29.09 -8.40
CA ASP A 383 5.21 -28.46 -8.96
C ASP A 383 4.92 -28.00 -10.40
N VAL A 384 5.38 -26.80 -10.71
CA VAL A 384 5.27 -26.13 -12.01
C VAL A 384 6.64 -25.52 -12.35
N VAL A 385 6.76 -24.98 -13.56
CA VAL A 385 7.95 -24.21 -13.94
C VAL A 385 8.11 -23.01 -12.98
N PRO A 386 9.34 -22.66 -12.55
CA PRO A 386 9.57 -21.54 -11.64
C PRO A 386 8.84 -20.26 -12.09
N ILE A 387 8.08 -19.70 -11.15
CA ILE A 387 7.12 -18.62 -11.39
C ILE A 387 7.85 -17.29 -11.15
N SER A 388 7.80 -16.38 -12.12
CA SER A 388 8.37 -15.04 -12.01
C SER A 388 7.31 -13.94 -11.93
N SER A 389 6.10 -14.18 -12.42
CA SER A 389 4.95 -13.29 -12.27
C SER A 389 3.62 -14.05 -12.35
N PHE A 390 2.53 -13.44 -11.87
CA PHE A 390 1.18 -13.97 -12.05
C PHE A 390 0.14 -12.87 -12.14
N ASP A 391 -1.02 -13.21 -12.72
CA ASP A 391 -2.24 -12.40 -12.67
C ASP A 391 -3.48 -13.31 -12.72
N THR A 392 -4.66 -12.75 -12.43
CA THR A 392 -5.93 -13.48 -12.38
C THR A 392 -6.98 -12.86 -13.29
N ALA A 393 -7.66 -13.71 -14.08
CA ALA A 393 -8.73 -13.31 -14.99
C ALA A 393 -9.99 -14.14 -14.69
N GLY A 394 -10.88 -13.62 -13.84
CA GLY A 394 -12.05 -14.36 -13.39
C GLY A 394 -11.65 -15.60 -12.60
N SER A 395 -11.81 -16.80 -13.18
CA SER A 395 -11.35 -18.07 -12.61
C SER A 395 -10.02 -18.57 -13.18
N PHE A 396 -9.42 -17.85 -14.12
CA PHE A 396 -8.12 -18.23 -14.68
C PHE A 396 -6.99 -17.63 -13.85
N LEU A 397 -6.01 -18.46 -13.50
CA LEU A 397 -4.72 -18.01 -12.98
C LEU A 397 -3.71 -18.09 -14.12
N LEU A 398 -3.08 -16.96 -14.44
CA LEU A 398 -2.00 -16.89 -15.41
C LEU A 398 -0.67 -16.81 -14.66
N LEU A 399 0.31 -17.58 -15.13
CA LEU A 399 1.66 -17.67 -14.56
C LEU A 399 2.67 -17.31 -15.64
N GLY A 400 3.43 -16.23 -15.44
CA GLY A 400 4.63 -15.95 -16.21
C GLY A 400 5.82 -16.66 -15.59
N CYS A 401 6.52 -17.47 -16.38
CA CYS A 401 7.61 -18.31 -15.89
C CYS A 401 8.99 -17.82 -16.35
N ASN A 402 10.02 -18.31 -15.65
CA ASN A 402 11.41 -17.97 -15.93
C ASN A 402 11.95 -18.48 -17.27
N ASN A 403 11.26 -19.41 -17.92
CA ASN A 403 11.61 -19.97 -19.22
C ASN A 403 10.99 -19.20 -20.40
N GLY A 404 10.34 -18.07 -20.13
CA GLY A 404 9.65 -17.27 -21.14
C GLY A 404 8.26 -17.79 -21.52
N SER A 405 7.73 -18.82 -20.86
CA SER A 405 6.37 -19.33 -21.12
C SER A 405 5.35 -18.69 -20.20
N ILE A 406 4.15 -18.47 -20.74
CA ILE A 406 2.93 -18.11 -20.00
C ILE A 406 2.09 -19.37 -19.88
N TYR A 407 1.82 -19.82 -18.66
CA TYR A 407 0.89 -20.90 -18.38
C TYR A 407 -0.42 -20.35 -17.85
N TYR A 408 -1.52 -21.07 -18.05
CA TYR A 408 -2.78 -20.79 -17.39
C TYR A 408 -3.36 -22.03 -16.72
N ILE A 409 -4.09 -21.78 -15.63
CA ILE A 409 -4.79 -22.79 -14.85
C ILE A 409 -6.25 -22.36 -14.71
N ASP A 410 -7.16 -23.23 -15.12
CA ASP A 410 -8.61 -23.02 -14.99
C ASP A 410 -9.09 -23.51 -13.62
N MET A 411 -9.25 -22.57 -12.69
CA MET A 411 -9.66 -22.88 -11.32
C MET A 411 -11.10 -23.41 -11.24
N GLN A 412 -11.97 -23.15 -12.23
CA GLN A 412 -13.31 -23.76 -12.23
C GLN A 412 -13.27 -25.26 -12.51
N LYS A 413 -12.29 -25.72 -13.28
CA LYS A 413 -12.10 -27.14 -13.58
C LYS A 413 -11.35 -27.90 -12.48
N PHE A 414 -10.73 -27.18 -11.54
CA PHE A 414 -9.98 -27.79 -10.46
C PHE A 414 -10.78 -28.86 -9.69
N PRO A 415 -12.03 -28.61 -9.24
CA PRO A 415 -12.79 -29.62 -8.49
C PRO A 415 -13.10 -30.88 -9.31
N LEU A 416 -13.22 -30.75 -10.63
CA LEU A 416 -13.46 -31.88 -11.54
C LEU A 416 -12.20 -32.74 -11.74
N ARG A 417 -11.01 -32.15 -11.59
CA ARG A 417 -9.71 -32.79 -11.78
C ARG A 417 -9.05 -33.30 -10.50
N MET A 418 -9.65 -33.05 -9.33
CA MET A 418 -9.14 -33.57 -8.05
C MET A 418 -9.04 -35.11 -8.00
N LYS A 419 -9.81 -35.85 -8.82
CA LYS A 419 -9.65 -37.32 -8.91
C LYS A 419 -8.26 -37.74 -9.39
N ASP A 420 -7.66 -36.93 -10.25
CA ASP A 420 -6.36 -37.20 -10.85
C ASP A 420 -5.22 -36.55 -10.04
N ASN A 421 -5.54 -35.84 -8.94
CA ASN A 421 -4.62 -35.00 -8.15
C ASN A 421 -3.74 -34.08 -9.02
N ASP A 422 -4.33 -33.55 -10.10
CA ASP A 422 -3.60 -32.75 -11.09
C ASP A 422 -4.34 -31.45 -11.40
N LEU A 423 -3.63 -30.32 -11.25
CA LEU A 423 -4.01 -29.04 -11.84
C LEU A 423 -3.63 -29.11 -13.31
N LEU A 424 -4.60 -28.97 -14.21
CA LEU A 424 -4.30 -28.90 -15.63
C LEU A 424 -3.60 -27.57 -15.94
N VAL A 425 -2.27 -27.60 -15.93
CA VAL A 425 -1.41 -26.46 -16.30
C VAL A 425 -1.20 -26.51 -17.81
N THR A 426 -1.73 -25.51 -18.52
CA THR A 426 -1.64 -25.45 -19.98
C THR A 426 -0.75 -24.29 -20.41
N GLU A 427 0.21 -24.54 -21.29
CA GLU A 427 0.98 -23.47 -21.91
C GLU A 427 0.09 -22.66 -22.86
N LEU A 428 -0.02 -21.36 -22.59
CA LEU A 428 -0.83 -20.43 -23.37
C LEU A 428 -0.01 -19.80 -24.50
N TYR A 429 1.20 -19.35 -24.17
CA TYR A 429 2.06 -18.59 -25.06
C TYR A 429 3.51 -18.73 -24.64
N LYS A 430 4.44 -18.55 -25.58
CA LYS A 430 5.88 -18.51 -25.28
C LYS A 430 6.54 -17.31 -25.93
N ASP A 431 7.34 -16.62 -25.13
CA ASP A 431 8.14 -15.49 -25.56
C ASP A 431 9.05 -15.87 -26.74
N PRO A 432 9.05 -15.12 -27.86
CA PRO A 432 9.87 -15.45 -29.02
C PRO A 432 11.38 -15.46 -28.73
N SER A 433 11.80 -14.73 -27.69
CA SER A 433 13.19 -14.63 -27.26
C SER A 433 13.51 -15.57 -26.09
N ASN A 434 12.54 -16.35 -25.61
CA ASN A 434 12.61 -17.13 -24.37
C ASN A 434 13.03 -16.29 -23.15
N ASP A 435 12.68 -15.00 -23.15
CA ASP A 435 13.04 -14.07 -22.09
C ASP A 435 12.12 -14.26 -20.87
N PRO A 436 12.65 -14.43 -19.64
CA PRO A 436 11.83 -14.59 -18.43
C PRO A 436 10.70 -13.55 -18.31
N ILE A 437 9.49 -14.02 -17.99
CA ILE A 437 8.30 -13.15 -17.89
C ILE A 437 8.15 -12.65 -16.46
N THR A 438 8.67 -11.45 -16.21
CA THR A 438 8.78 -10.85 -14.87
C THR A 438 7.58 -10.00 -14.47
N ALA A 439 6.67 -9.70 -15.40
CA ALA A 439 5.39 -9.07 -15.11
C ALA A 439 4.33 -9.54 -16.10
N ILE A 440 3.08 -9.69 -15.67
CA ILE A 440 1.95 -10.07 -16.52
C ILE A 440 0.67 -9.40 -16.04
N SER A 441 -0.14 -8.93 -16.98
CA SER A 441 -1.44 -8.31 -16.73
C SER A 441 -2.45 -8.77 -17.78
N VAL A 442 -3.62 -9.20 -17.34
CA VAL A 442 -4.72 -9.63 -18.20
C VAL A 442 -5.89 -8.64 -18.12
N TYR A 443 -6.38 -8.25 -19.28
CA TYR A 443 -7.60 -7.47 -19.45
C TYR A 443 -8.62 -8.29 -20.25
N LEU A 444 -9.80 -8.49 -19.66
CA LEU A 444 -10.89 -9.22 -20.30
C LEU A 444 -11.92 -8.21 -20.78
N THR A 445 -12.06 -8.08 -22.11
CA THR A 445 -13.01 -7.13 -22.68
C THR A 445 -14.44 -7.54 -22.31
N PRO A 446 -15.29 -6.62 -21.78
CA PRO A 446 -16.67 -6.93 -21.42
C PRO A 446 -17.45 -7.54 -22.57
N LYS A 447 -18.31 -8.53 -22.27
CA LYS A 447 -19.20 -9.14 -23.27
C LYS A 447 -20.07 -8.07 -23.91
N THR A 448 -19.87 -7.81 -25.20
CA THR A 448 -20.87 -7.11 -26.01
C THR A 448 -21.73 -8.14 -26.73
N ASN A 449 -22.97 -7.79 -27.09
CA ASN A 449 -23.92 -8.69 -27.77
C ASN A 449 -23.44 -9.18 -29.16
N VAL A 450 -22.24 -8.80 -29.61
CA VAL A 450 -21.76 -8.97 -30.99
C VAL A 450 -20.40 -9.72 -31.06
N CYS A 451 -19.61 -9.77 -29.98
CA CYS A 451 -18.33 -10.48 -29.96
C CYS A 451 -18.11 -11.21 -28.62
N GLY A 452 -17.49 -12.39 -28.66
CA GLY A 452 -17.14 -13.12 -27.44
C GLY A 452 -16.03 -12.43 -26.63
N ASN A 453 -15.57 -13.07 -25.55
CA ASN A 453 -14.54 -12.49 -24.67
C ASN A 453 -13.19 -12.43 -25.39
N TRP A 454 -12.67 -11.21 -25.61
CA TRP A 454 -11.27 -11.05 -25.98
C TRP A 454 -10.40 -11.26 -24.75
N ILE A 455 -9.26 -11.91 -24.96
CA ILE A 455 -8.21 -12.02 -23.95
C ILE A 455 -7.05 -11.16 -24.43
N GLU A 456 -6.81 -10.05 -23.73
CA GLU A 456 -5.70 -9.14 -23.97
C GLU A 456 -4.73 -9.29 -22.82
N ILE A 457 -3.47 -9.65 -23.12
CA ILE A 457 -2.44 -9.85 -22.10
C ILE A 457 -1.27 -8.95 -22.42
N ALA A 458 -0.90 -8.11 -21.47
CA ALA A 458 0.36 -7.39 -21.50
C ALA A 458 1.35 -8.07 -20.56
N TYR A 459 2.57 -8.32 -21.01
CA TYR A 459 3.62 -8.88 -20.18
C TYR A 459 4.94 -8.13 -20.36
N GLY A 460 5.71 -8.10 -19.29
CA GLY A 460 7.04 -7.51 -19.22
C GLY A 460 8.10 -8.59 -19.02
N THR A 461 9.28 -8.37 -19.59
CA THR A 461 10.37 -9.33 -19.54
C THR A 461 11.56 -8.83 -18.73
N CYS A 462 12.49 -9.73 -18.40
CA CYS A 462 13.67 -9.38 -17.63
C CYS A 462 14.65 -8.47 -18.40
N SER A 463 14.60 -8.46 -19.73
CA SER A 463 15.40 -7.51 -20.54
C SER A 463 14.81 -6.09 -20.63
N GLY A 464 13.65 -5.83 -20.03
CA GLY A 464 13.01 -4.50 -20.07
C GLY A 464 12.03 -4.29 -21.23
N ILE A 465 11.68 -5.36 -21.95
CA ILE A 465 10.72 -5.33 -23.05
C ILE A 465 9.31 -5.52 -22.49
N VAL A 466 8.34 -4.78 -23.04
CA VAL A 466 6.91 -4.97 -22.78
C VAL A 466 6.24 -5.44 -24.06
N ARG A 467 5.44 -6.48 -24.00
CA ARG A 467 4.71 -7.05 -25.15
C ARG A 467 3.23 -7.14 -24.83
N VAL A 468 2.41 -6.98 -25.86
CA VAL A 468 0.97 -7.20 -25.79
C VAL A 468 0.63 -8.34 -26.75
N ILE A 469 -0.06 -9.36 -26.24
CA ILE A 469 -0.63 -10.47 -27.00
C ILE A 469 -2.14 -10.41 -26.90
N VAL A 470 -2.82 -10.83 -27.97
CA VAL A 470 -4.28 -10.81 -28.06
C VAL A 470 -4.80 -12.15 -28.57
N GLN A 471 -5.95 -12.57 -28.04
CA GLN A 471 -6.68 -13.74 -28.53
C GLN A 471 -8.09 -13.34 -28.92
N HIS A 472 -8.45 -13.65 -30.17
CA HIS A 472 -9.78 -13.38 -30.70
C HIS A 472 -10.80 -14.42 -30.18
N PRO A 473 -12.05 -14.04 -29.91
CA PRO A 473 -13.09 -14.98 -29.48
C PRO A 473 -13.37 -16.11 -30.48
N GLU A 474 -13.22 -15.83 -31.78
CA GLU A 474 -13.38 -16.83 -32.86
C GLU A 474 -12.17 -17.74 -33.02
N THR A 475 -11.02 -17.41 -32.43
CA THR A 475 -9.81 -18.23 -32.44
C THR A 475 -9.54 -18.89 -31.09
N VAL A 476 -10.56 -19.00 -30.23
CA VAL A 476 -10.49 -19.74 -28.97
C VAL A 476 -10.10 -21.19 -29.27
N GLY A 477 -8.85 -21.55 -28.94
CA GLY A 477 -8.21 -22.82 -29.28
C GLY A 477 -6.87 -22.68 -30.00
N ASN A 478 -6.64 -21.56 -30.69
CA ASN A 478 -5.34 -21.18 -31.22
C ASN A 478 -4.56 -20.36 -30.17
N ALA A 479 -3.23 -20.45 -30.21
CA ALA A 479 -2.37 -19.64 -29.35
C ALA A 479 -2.59 -18.13 -29.57
N PRO A 480 -2.54 -17.29 -28.52
CA PRO A 480 -2.58 -15.85 -28.66
C PRO A 480 -1.49 -15.32 -29.59
N GLN A 481 -1.78 -14.23 -30.29
CA GLN A 481 -0.85 -13.63 -31.25
C GLN A 481 -0.17 -12.40 -30.66
N LEU A 482 1.11 -12.21 -31.00
CA LEU A 482 1.85 -11.00 -30.66
C LEU A 482 1.25 -9.81 -31.42
N PHE A 483 0.70 -8.86 -30.66
CA PHE A 483 0.11 -7.64 -31.19
C PHE A 483 1.16 -6.53 -31.31
N GLN A 484 1.90 -6.25 -30.23
CA GLN A 484 2.86 -5.15 -30.20
C GLN A 484 4.03 -5.44 -29.25
N THR A 485 5.22 -4.95 -29.61
CA THR A 485 6.42 -4.95 -28.75
C THR A 485 6.86 -3.51 -28.46
N PHE A 486 7.19 -3.23 -27.20
CA PHE A 486 7.68 -1.97 -26.69
C PHE A 486 9.05 -2.19 -26.04
N THR A 487 10.11 -1.62 -26.63
CA THR A 487 11.49 -1.71 -26.14
C THR A 487 11.85 -0.43 -25.40
N VAL A 488 11.48 -0.33 -24.12
CA VAL A 488 11.32 0.97 -23.43
C VAL A 488 12.12 1.08 -22.14
N HIS A 489 12.35 -0.03 -21.45
CA HIS A 489 13.17 -0.07 -20.24
C HIS A 489 14.51 -0.71 -20.56
N GLN A 490 15.55 -0.28 -19.85
CA GLN A 490 16.89 -0.90 -19.90
C GLN A 490 17.13 -1.89 -18.75
N SER A 491 16.12 -2.05 -17.90
CA SER A 491 16.13 -2.85 -16.68
C SER A 491 14.88 -3.74 -16.63
N PRO A 492 14.91 -4.88 -15.92
CA PRO A 492 13.77 -5.79 -15.78
C PRO A 492 12.45 -5.09 -15.47
N VAL A 493 11.39 -5.46 -16.20
CA VAL A 493 10.04 -4.97 -15.94
C VAL A 493 9.46 -5.69 -14.72
N THR A 494 9.14 -4.96 -13.66
CA THR A 494 8.63 -5.53 -12.40
C THR A 494 7.11 -5.53 -12.36
N LYS A 495 6.47 -4.60 -13.06
CA LYS A 495 5.01 -4.52 -13.08
C LYS A 495 4.50 -4.01 -14.42
N VAL A 496 3.41 -4.58 -14.91
CA VAL A 496 2.68 -4.16 -16.11
C VAL A 496 1.21 -4.09 -15.75
N THR A 497 0.48 -3.13 -16.28
CA THR A 497 -0.96 -3.06 -16.10
C THR A 497 -1.60 -2.64 -17.41
N LEU A 498 -2.52 -3.48 -17.89
CA LEU A 498 -3.34 -3.19 -19.06
C LEU A 498 -4.74 -2.84 -18.59
N SER A 499 -5.19 -1.65 -18.95
CA SER A 499 -6.47 -1.07 -18.57
C SER A 499 -7.31 -0.77 -19.82
N GLU A 500 -8.54 -0.28 -19.63
CA GLU A 500 -9.38 0.17 -20.75
C GLU A 500 -8.70 1.33 -21.52
N LYS A 501 -7.95 2.19 -20.83
CA LYS A 501 -7.41 3.42 -21.44
C LYS A 501 -5.90 3.45 -21.52
N TYR A 502 -5.21 2.66 -20.70
CA TYR A 502 -3.77 2.78 -20.54
C TYR A 502 -3.08 1.43 -20.49
N LEU A 503 -1.87 1.39 -21.07
CA LEU A 503 -0.86 0.40 -20.75
C LEU A 503 0.16 1.12 -19.87
N VAL A 504 0.47 0.55 -18.72
CA VAL A 504 1.47 1.10 -17.79
C VAL A 504 2.51 0.03 -17.51
N SER A 505 3.78 0.40 -17.50
CA SER A 505 4.87 -0.50 -17.13
C SER A 505 5.82 0.17 -16.14
N LEU A 506 6.36 -0.63 -15.23
CA LEU A 506 7.34 -0.25 -14.23
C LEU A 506 8.56 -1.16 -14.36
N CYS A 507 9.76 -0.59 -14.33
CA CYS A 507 11.00 -1.37 -14.22
C CYS A 507 11.66 -1.21 -12.85
N CYS A 508 12.52 -2.17 -12.49
CA CYS A 508 13.17 -2.22 -11.18
C CYS A 508 14.14 -1.05 -10.92
N GLU A 509 14.51 -0.31 -11.96
CA GLU A 509 15.41 0.82 -11.84
C GLU A 509 14.64 2.08 -11.43
N TYR A 510 14.73 2.44 -10.15
CA TYR A 510 14.05 3.60 -9.54
C TYR A 510 12.52 3.58 -9.68
N ASN A 511 11.92 2.39 -9.88
CA ASN A 511 10.51 2.24 -10.26
C ASN A 511 10.15 3.20 -11.40
N HIS A 512 10.95 3.18 -12.47
CA HIS A 512 10.72 4.02 -13.64
C HIS A 512 9.46 3.53 -14.38
N VAL A 513 8.50 4.43 -14.49
CA VAL A 513 7.18 4.21 -15.08
C VAL A 513 7.15 4.77 -16.49
N ARG A 514 6.55 4.00 -17.39
CA ARG A 514 6.14 4.42 -18.73
C ARG A 514 4.67 4.08 -18.92
N SER A 515 3.93 4.99 -19.53
CA SER A 515 2.52 4.79 -19.85
C SER A 515 2.24 5.07 -21.32
N TRP A 516 1.25 4.38 -21.88
CA TRP A 516 0.75 4.56 -23.25
C TRP A 516 -0.77 4.63 -23.22
N SER A 517 -1.36 5.44 -24.09
CA SER A 517 -2.80 5.40 -24.35
C SER A 517 -3.14 4.15 -25.15
N VAL A 518 -4.14 3.39 -24.71
CA VAL A 518 -4.68 2.23 -25.40
C VAL A 518 -6.02 2.62 -26.01
N ASN A 519 -6.08 2.67 -27.33
CA ASN A 519 -7.32 2.94 -28.06
C ASN A 519 -7.91 1.62 -28.55
N ARG A 520 -9.22 1.41 -28.39
CA ARG A 520 -9.92 0.25 -28.95
C ARG A 520 -10.86 0.67 -30.08
N PHE A 521 -10.65 0.10 -31.27
CA PHE A 521 -11.57 0.27 -32.39
C PHE A 521 -12.42 -0.99 -32.52
N ARG A 522 -13.75 -0.84 -32.40
CA ARG A 522 -14.71 -1.96 -32.42
C ARG A 522 -14.39 -3.07 -31.39
N GLY A 523 -13.85 -2.67 -30.23
CA GLY A 523 -13.49 -3.58 -29.14
C GLY A 523 -12.10 -4.22 -29.25
N MET A 524 -11.34 -3.94 -30.33
CA MET A 524 -9.97 -4.43 -30.52
C MET A 524 -8.96 -3.32 -30.29
N ILE A 525 -7.84 -3.60 -29.62
CA ILE A 525 -6.72 -2.66 -29.50
C ILE A 525 -6.29 -2.20 -30.90
N SER A 526 -6.26 -0.88 -31.09
CA SER A 526 -5.87 -0.21 -32.33
C SER A 526 -4.40 0.17 -32.30
N THR A 527 -3.77 0.17 -33.47
CA THR A 527 -2.34 0.47 -33.67
C THR A 527 -2.04 1.98 -33.73
N GLN A 528 -3.01 2.86 -33.50
CA GLN A 528 -2.83 4.32 -33.59
C GLN A 528 -3.20 5.10 -32.31
N PRO A 529 -2.34 6.03 -31.84
CA PRO A 529 -1.01 6.40 -32.32
C PRO A 529 0.14 5.83 -31.46
N GLY A 530 1.06 5.08 -32.09
CA GLY A 530 2.48 4.99 -31.74
C GLY A 530 2.93 4.17 -30.52
N SER A 531 4.17 3.68 -30.59
CA SER A 531 4.92 3.09 -29.46
C SER A 531 5.48 4.13 -28.48
N THR A 532 5.23 5.42 -28.73
CA THR A 532 5.70 6.54 -27.91
C THR A 532 4.90 6.64 -26.62
N PRO A 533 5.55 6.63 -25.45
CA PRO A 533 4.86 6.76 -24.17
C PRO A 533 4.26 8.16 -23.99
N ILE A 534 3.07 8.24 -23.40
CA ILE A 534 2.42 9.51 -23.03
C ILE A 534 3.10 10.15 -21.81
N ALA A 535 3.69 9.35 -20.93
CA ALA A 535 4.42 9.86 -19.77
C ALA A 535 5.61 8.97 -19.40
N SER A 536 6.54 9.59 -18.68
CA SER A 536 7.76 8.97 -18.16
C SER A 536 8.16 9.62 -16.86
N PHE A 537 8.10 8.87 -15.77
CA PHE A 537 8.37 9.39 -14.44
C PHE A 537 8.84 8.29 -13.51
N LYS A 538 9.40 8.66 -12.35
CA LYS A 538 9.89 7.70 -11.34
C LYS A 538 8.99 7.72 -10.11
N ILE A 539 8.75 6.55 -9.51
CA ILE A 539 8.15 6.39 -8.18
C ILE A 539 9.28 6.07 -7.20
N LEU A 540 10.01 7.11 -6.79
CA LEU A 540 11.13 6.98 -5.88
C LEU A 540 10.64 6.47 -4.52
N SER A 541 11.27 5.39 -4.06
CA SER A 541 11.09 4.79 -2.74
C SER A 541 12.45 4.28 -2.29
N LEU A 542 12.87 4.70 -1.10
CA LEU A 542 14.05 4.20 -0.44
C LEU A 542 13.66 2.95 0.35
N ASP A 543 14.39 1.86 0.13
CA ASP A 543 14.20 0.63 0.91
C ASP A 543 14.83 0.82 2.30
N GLU A 544 14.24 0.17 3.30
CA GLU A 544 14.78 0.08 4.67
C GLU A 544 16.10 -0.71 4.66
N VAL A 545 17.00 -0.43 5.61
CA VAL A 545 18.35 -1.04 5.66
C VAL A 545 18.26 -2.57 5.85
N GLU A 546 17.23 -3.05 6.56
CA GLU A 546 16.87 -4.47 6.69
C GLU A 546 15.34 -4.63 6.69
N PRO A 547 14.68 -4.74 5.53
CA PRO A 547 13.23 -4.83 5.49
C PRO A 547 12.77 -6.21 5.99
N CYS A 548 11.84 -6.22 6.94
CA CYS A 548 11.10 -7.45 7.27
C CYS A 548 10.44 -8.00 5.99
N VAL A 549 10.31 -9.32 5.86
CA VAL A 549 9.77 -9.93 4.62
C VAL A 549 8.34 -9.49 4.32
N SER A 550 7.56 -9.15 5.35
CA SER A 550 6.22 -8.57 5.22
C SER A 550 6.21 -7.15 4.63
N TYR A 551 7.34 -6.42 4.67
CA TYR A 551 7.41 -5.00 4.29
C TYR A 551 6.95 -4.76 2.85
N ALA A 552 7.41 -5.60 1.92
CA ALA A 552 7.03 -5.50 0.50
C ALA A 552 5.53 -5.78 0.29
N ALA A 553 4.91 -6.65 1.10
CA ALA A 553 3.49 -6.95 1.01
C ALA A 553 2.58 -5.80 1.50
N GLY A 554 3.09 -4.97 2.43
CA GLY A 554 2.39 -3.82 3.00
C GLY A 554 2.71 -2.46 2.36
N ASN A 555 3.79 -2.36 1.58
CA ASN A 555 4.28 -1.09 1.00
C ASN A 555 4.44 -1.16 -0.54
N ASP A 556 3.69 -2.03 -1.21
CA ASP A 556 3.68 -2.09 -2.67
C ASP A 556 3.15 -0.76 -3.26
N CYS A 557 3.84 -0.19 -4.24
CA CYS A 557 3.51 1.16 -4.72
C CYS A 557 2.31 1.22 -5.69
N GLY A 558 1.72 0.08 -6.09
CA GLY A 558 0.65 0.01 -7.08
C GLY A 558 1.16 -0.28 -8.51
N PRO A 559 0.34 -0.08 -9.56
CA PRO A 559 -0.83 0.79 -9.55
C PRO A 559 -2.06 0.14 -8.91
N PHE A 560 -2.88 0.96 -8.24
CA PHE A 560 -4.11 0.59 -7.55
C PHE A 560 -5.33 1.20 -8.23
N GLY A 561 -6.43 0.46 -8.26
CA GLY A 561 -7.69 0.85 -8.89
C GLY A 561 -8.15 -0.20 -9.90
N GLU A 562 -9.44 -0.20 -10.20
CA GLU A 562 -10.01 -1.07 -11.23
C GLU A 562 -9.42 -0.75 -12.62
N GLN A 563 -9.46 -1.73 -13.53
CA GLN A 563 -8.89 -1.58 -14.88
C GLN A 563 -9.68 -0.62 -15.78
N ASP A 564 -10.94 -0.34 -15.44
CA ASP A 564 -11.82 0.57 -16.19
C ASP A 564 -11.75 2.03 -15.67
N ASP A 565 -11.15 2.22 -14.49
CA ASP A 565 -11.04 3.52 -13.81
C ASP A 565 -9.60 4.08 -13.84
N GLU A 566 -9.43 5.34 -13.41
CA GLU A 566 -8.11 5.93 -13.20
C GLU A 566 -7.37 5.18 -12.09
N GLN A 567 -6.19 4.67 -12.40
CA GLN A 567 -5.34 3.99 -11.42
C GLN A 567 -4.33 4.96 -10.80
N ILE A 568 -3.88 4.64 -9.59
CA ILE A 568 -2.94 5.47 -8.82
C ILE A 568 -1.74 4.69 -8.32
N PHE A 569 -0.61 5.38 -8.19
CA PHE A 569 0.52 4.95 -7.40
C PHE A 569 0.48 5.61 -6.02
N VAL A 570 0.91 4.85 -5.01
CA VAL A 570 1.19 5.36 -3.67
C VAL A 570 2.70 5.42 -3.52
N GLN A 571 3.25 6.63 -3.41
CA GLN A 571 4.67 6.86 -3.30
C GLN A 571 5.04 7.16 -1.84
N LYS A 572 5.69 6.18 -1.21
CA LYS A 572 6.36 6.30 0.09
C LYS A 572 7.86 6.49 -0.15
N VAL A 573 8.35 7.71 0.03
CA VAL A 573 9.72 8.11 -0.36
C VAL A 573 10.76 7.54 0.59
N VAL A 574 10.54 7.65 1.89
CA VAL A 574 11.41 7.11 2.94
C VAL A 574 10.63 6.13 3.83
N PRO A 575 11.26 5.08 4.40
CA PRO A 575 10.58 4.11 5.25
C PRO A 575 9.95 4.73 6.51
N GLU A 576 10.66 5.64 7.16
CA GLU A 576 10.24 6.33 8.37
C GLU A 576 9.63 7.70 8.03
N THR A 577 8.43 7.67 7.43
CA THR A 577 7.67 8.88 7.07
C THR A 577 6.25 8.81 7.61
N CYS A 578 5.70 9.97 7.95
CA CYS A 578 4.27 10.17 8.19
C CYS A 578 3.52 10.63 6.93
N GLU A 579 4.17 10.68 5.77
CA GLU A 579 3.66 11.30 4.54
C GLU A 579 3.71 10.34 3.33
N LEU A 580 2.62 10.31 2.55
CA LEU A 580 2.48 9.57 1.30
C LEU A 580 2.06 10.49 0.16
N PHE A 581 2.64 10.32 -1.02
CA PHE A 581 2.24 11.03 -2.24
C PHE A 581 1.38 10.12 -3.12
N ILE A 582 0.17 10.57 -3.43
CA ILE A 582 -0.74 9.83 -4.32
C ILE A 582 -0.61 10.40 -5.72
N ARG A 583 -0.31 9.56 -6.70
CA ARG A 583 0.01 9.98 -8.08
C ARG A 583 -0.78 9.18 -9.10
N LEU A 584 -1.19 9.80 -10.19
CA LEU A 584 -1.88 9.09 -11.28
C LEU A 584 -0.94 8.12 -11.98
N ALA A 585 -1.43 6.92 -12.29
CA ALA A 585 -0.65 5.94 -13.04
C ALA A 585 -0.49 6.33 -14.52
N SER A 586 -1.48 7.05 -15.06
CA SER A 586 -1.54 7.47 -16.46
C SER A 586 -0.46 8.49 -16.82
N ASN A 587 -0.19 9.48 -15.96
CA ASN A 587 0.74 10.58 -16.27
C ASN A 587 1.70 10.97 -15.13
N GLY A 588 1.56 10.36 -13.95
CA GLY A 588 2.42 10.61 -12.80
C GLY A 588 2.13 11.92 -12.06
N ARG A 589 1.09 12.69 -12.42
CA ARG A 589 0.68 13.91 -11.71
C ARG A 589 0.22 13.60 -10.29
N ARG A 590 0.45 14.54 -9.37
CA ARG A 590 0.06 14.43 -7.97
C ARG A 590 -1.45 14.62 -7.86
N VAL A 591 -2.13 13.66 -7.24
CA VAL A 591 -3.55 13.74 -6.88
C VAL A 591 -3.71 14.46 -5.55
N CYS A 592 -2.95 14.02 -4.55
CA CYS A 592 -2.97 14.57 -3.20
C CYS A 592 -1.75 14.11 -2.40
N VAL A 593 -1.49 14.78 -1.29
CA VAL A 593 -0.59 14.31 -0.24
C VAL A 593 -1.43 13.85 0.96
N ILE A 594 -1.08 12.70 1.53
CA ILE A 594 -1.66 12.20 2.77
C ILE A 594 -0.60 12.29 3.86
N ARG A 595 -0.95 12.93 4.97
CA ARG A 595 -0.07 13.06 6.13
C ARG A 595 -0.78 12.52 7.35
N ALA A 596 -0.13 11.61 8.09
CA ALA A 596 -0.69 11.00 9.29
C ALA A 596 -1.19 12.08 10.25
N ALA A 597 -2.45 11.97 10.69
CA ALA A 597 -3.10 13.02 11.47
C ALA A 597 -2.44 13.28 12.83
N ASP A 598 -1.77 12.26 13.37
CA ASP A 598 -1.03 12.26 14.63
C ASP A 598 0.49 12.41 14.43
N GLY A 599 0.96 12.58 13.19
CA GLY A 599 2.39 12.65 12.85
C GLY A 599 3.15 11.32 12.99
N VAL A 600 2.46 10.22 13.27
CA VAL A 600 3.09 8.91 13.50
C VAL A 600 3.49 8.27 12.17
N THR A 601 4.64 7.59 12.14
CA THR A 601 5.15 6.87 10.96
C THR A 601 4.09 5.94 10.38
N ILE A 602 3.90 6.03 9.07
CA ILE A 602 3.08 5.12 8.27
C ILE A 602 3.92 3.90 7.89
N THR A 603 3.50 2.72 8.33
CA THR A 603 4.27 1.47 8.24
C THR A 603 3.77 0.56 7.13
N SER A 604 2.50 0.66 6.76
CA SER A 604 1.89 -0.03 5.61
C SER A 604 0.67 0.73 5.11
N PHE A 605 0.21 0.40 3.91
CA PHE A 605 -1.01 1.00 3.36
C PHE A 605 -1.76 0.03 2.43
N CYS A 606 -3.05 0.28 2.24
CA CYS A 606 -3.89 -0.46 1.30
C CYS A 606 -4.91 0.48 0.67
N VAL A 607 -4.93 0.55 -0.67
CA VAL A 607 -5.99 1.23 -1.43
C VAL A 607 -7.07 0.21 -1.76
N HIS A 608 -8.32 0.56 -1.52
CA HIS A 608 -9.45 -0.34 -1.76
C HIS A 608 -10.72 0.43 -2.11
N GLU A 609 -11.49 -0.12 -3.04
CA GLU A 609 -12.78 0.42 -3.44
C GLU A 609 -13.91 -0.27 -2.67
N CYS A 610 -14.61 0.51 -1.85
CA CYS A 610 -15.83 0.07 -1.19
C CYS A 610 -17.02 0.40 -2.09
N GLU A 611 -17.81 -0.63 -2.43
CA GLU A 611 -19.12 -0.43 -3.03
C GLU A 611 -19.96 0.48 -2.13
N GLY A 612 -20.63 1.47 -2.72
CA GLY A 612 -21.49 2.36 -1.96
C GLY A 612 -22.72 1.61 -1.43
N SER A 613 -23.42 2.22 -0.47
CA SER A 613 -24.68 1.69 0.07
C SER A 613 -25.64 1.28 -1.06
N SER A 614 -26.38 0.18 -0.88
CA SER A 614 -27.40 -0.31 -1.82
C SER A 614 -28.56 0.69 -2.09
N ARG A 615 -28.53 1.87 -1.46
CA ARG A 615 -29.39 3.00 -1.78
C ARG A 615 -29.12 3.46 -3.22
N MET A 616 -30.19 3.54 -4.01
CA MET A 616 -30.16 3.98 -5.41
C MET A 616 -29.33 5.25 -5.58
N GLY A 617 -28.27 5.18 -6.38
CA GLY A 617 -27.43 6.33 -6.74
C GLY A 617 -26.17 6.55 -5.89
N SER A 618 -25.82 5.67 -4.94
CA SER A 618 -24.55 5.80 -4.22
C SER A 618 -23.37 5.42 -5.13
N ARG A 619 -22.37 6.30 -5.22
CA ARG A 619 -21.13 6.04 -5.95
C ARG A 619 -20.18 5.19 -5.10
N PRO A 620 -19.41 4.27 -5.70
CA PRO A 620 -18.35 3.57 -4.98
C PRO A 620 -17.35 4.59 -4.41
N ARG A 621 -16.86 4.31 -3.19
CA ARG A 621 -15.84 5.14 -2.53
C ARG A 621 -14.50 4.44 -2.58
N ARG A 622 -13.45 5.18 -2.92
CA ARG A 622 -12.08 4.69 -2.91
C ARG A 622 -11.42 5.14 -1.61
N PHE A 623 -11.14 4.19 -0.73
CA PHE A 623 -10.43 4.46 0.51
C PHE A 623 -8.95 4.10 0.37
N ILE A 624 -8.12 4.81 1.12
CA ILE A 624 -6.78 4.34 1.47
C ILE A 624 -6.71 4.20 2.98
N PHE A 625 -6.27 3.02 3.42
CA PHE A 625 -6.01 2.68 4.80
C PHE A 625 -4.51 2.82 5.02
N THR A 626 -4.11 3.59 6.03
CA THR A 626 -2.71 3.73 6.45
C THR A 626 -2.53 3.09 7.81
N GLY A 627 -1.63 2.12 7.91
CA GLY A 627 -1.22 1.49 9.17
C GLY A 627 -0.03 2.23 9.77
N HIS A 628 0.01 2.33 11.09
CA HIS A 628 0.99 3.15 11.78
C HIS A 628 1.85 2.35 12.77
N SER A 629 2.99 2.90 13.17
CA SER A 629 3.92 2.28 14.13
C SER A 629 3.34 2.15 15.53
N ASN A 630 2.36 2.99 15.90
CA ASN A 630 1.61 2.89 17.15
C ASN A 630 0.53 1.78 17.16
N GLY A 631 0.34 1.08 16.03
CA GLY A 631 -0.65 0.01 15.88
C GLY A 631 -2.04 0.44 15.45
N GLY A 632 -2.29 1.74 15.34
CA GLY A 632 -3.53 2.29 14.82
C GLY A 632 -3.60 2.24 13.28
N VAL A 633 -4.82 2.39 12.76
CA VAL A 633 -5.08 2.52 11.31
C VAL A 633 -5.91 3.78 11.06
N GLN A 634 -5.43 4.64 10.16
CA GLN A 634 -6.17 5.81 9.69
C GLN A 634 -6.79 5.53 8.32
N ILE A 635 -7.98 6.10 8.07
CA ILE A 635 -8.79 5.85 6.88
C ILE A 635 -9.03 7.18 6.18
N TRP A 636 -8.75 7.23 4.88
CA TRP A 636 -8.81 8.44 4.07
C TRP A 636 -9.67 8.21 2.83
N ASP A 637 -10.53 9.17 2.48
CA ASP A 637 -11.43 9.09 1.32
C ASP A 637 -10.83 9.78 0.09
N LEU A 638 -10.30 8.98 -0.84
CA LEU A 638 -9.66 9.47 -2.08
C LEU A 638 -10.68 9.89 -3.14
N THR A 639 -11.96 9.59 -3.00
CA THR A 639 -12.95 9.81 -4.06
C THR A 639 -13.05 11.28 -4.46
N ALA A 640 -13.11 12.20 -3.49
CA ALA A 640 -13.21 13.63 -3.77
C ALA A 640 -11.98 14.16 -4.55
N ALA A 641 -10.78 13.75 -4.15
CA ALA A 641 -9.54 14.18 -4.81
C ALA A 641 -9.47 13.65 -6.25
N LEU A 642 -9.88 12.40 -6.48
CA LEU A 642 -9.92 11.80 -7.83
C LEU A 642 -11.00 12.43 -8.73
N GLU A 643 -12.16 12.80 -8.17
CA GLU A 643 -13.19 13.51 -8.92
C GLU A 643 -12.72 14.90 -9.38
N LEU A 644 -11.95 15.63 -8.56
CA LEU A 644 -11.37 16.92 -8.96
C LEU A 644 -10.40 16.78 -10.13
N VAL A 645 -9.56 15.73 -10.10
CA VAL A 645 -8.68 15.39 -11.22
C VAL A 645 -9.47 15.15 -12.50
N SER A 646 -10.56 14.38 -12.42
CA SER A 646 -11.39 14.05 -13.58
C SER A 646 -12.06 15.29 -14.21
N LYS A 647 -12.29 16.35 -13.43
CA LYS A 647 -12.89 17.61 -13.88
C LYS A 647 -11.88 18.58 -14.50
N GLY A 648 -10.59 18.22 -14.55
CA GLY A 648 -9.56 19.01 -15.22
C GLY A 648 -9.11 20.27 -14.48
N GLU A 649 -9.35 20.36 -13.17
CA GLU A 649 -8.82 21.47 -12.37
C GLU A 649 -7.28 21.48 -12.37
N PRO A 650 -6.65 22.66 -12.25
CA PRO A 650 -5.19 22.78 -12.35
C PRO A 650 -4.50 22.13 -11.13
N LEU A 651 -4.19 20.84 -11.23
CA LEU A 651 -3.31 20.16 -10.29
C LEU A 651 -1.86 20.64 -10.45
N GLN A 652 -1.10 20.59 -9.35
CA GLN A 652 0.34 20.89 -9.31
C GLN A 652 1.09 20.27 -10.50
N THR A 653 1.98 21.07 -11.10
CA THR A 653 2.80 20.69 -12.26
C THR A 653 3.76 19.53 -11.94
N TYR A 654 4.16 19.38 -10.68
CA TYR A 654 5.07 18.34 -10.21
C TYR A 654 4.31 17.17 -9.59
N GLY A 655 4.57 15.97 -10.11
CA GLY A 655 3.93 14.75 -9.63
C GLY A 655 4.53 14.18 -8.35
N GLY A 656 5.86 13.99 -8.35
CA GLY A 656 6.61 13.47 -7.20
C GLY A 656 6.98 14.57 -6.20
N PRO A 657 7.72 14.25 -5.13
CA PRO A 657 8.22 15.26 -4.19
C PRO A 657 9.05 16.31 -4.94
N THR A 658 8.83 17.58 -4.60
CA THR A 658 9.69 18.67 -5.04
C THR A 658 11.08 18.51 -4.41
N PRO A 659 12.14 19.12 -4.98
CA PRO A 659 13.48 19.07 -4.37
C PRO A 659 13.50 19.48 -2.89
N HIS A 660 12.69 20.48 -2.52
CA HIS A 660 12.56 20.94 -1.14
C HIS A 660 11.85 19.93 -0.22
N GLU A 661 10.76 19.30 -0.69
CA GLU A 661 10.08 18.22 0.05
C GLU A 661 11.00 17.00 0.20
N LEU A 662 11.74 16.65 -0.86
CA LEU A 662 12.68 15.52 -0.83
C LEU A 662 13.79 15.77 0.19
N LEU A 663 14.43 16.94 0.18
CA LEU A 663 15.46 17.28 1.17
C LEU A 663 14.89 17.21 2.59
N ARG A 664 13.68 17.73 2.83
CA ARG A 664 13.01 17.66 4.14
C ARG A 664 12.77 16.21 4.58
N LEU A 665 12.36 15.32 3.68
CA LEU A 665 12.14 13.90 3.97
C LEU A 665 13.46 13.17 4.23
N LEU A 666 14.53 13.56 3.53
CA LEU A 666 15.86 13.00 3.72
C LEU A 666 16.53 13.49 5.00
N ASP A 667 16.31 14.74 5.43
CA ASP A 667 16.83 15.28 6.69
C ASP A 667 16.27 14.53 7.92
N GLN A 668 15.07 13.94 7.78
CA GLN A 668 14.46 13.10 8.82
C GLN A 668 15.04 11.68 8.85
N CYS A 669 15.80 11.28 7.82
CA CYS A 669 16.46 9.99 7.77
C CYS A 669 17.93 10.15 8.19
N ASP A 670 18.37 9.35 9.17
CA ASP A 670 19.79 9.20 9.46
C ASP A 670 20.51 8.51 8.28
N LEU A 671 20.90 9.30 7.29
CA LEU A 671 21.79 8.87 6.20
C LEU A 671 23.20 8.51 6.70
N SER A 672 23.49 8.80 7.97
CA SER A 672 24.76 8.68 8.67
C SER A 672 25.10 7.25 9.13
N ASN A 673 24.16 6.30 9.13
CA ASN A 673 24.43 4.89 9.43
C ASN A 673 25.08 4.12 8.26
N SER A 674 25.82 4.82 7.40
CA SER A 674 26.93 4.18 6.69
C SER A 674 28.10 4.11 7.66
N HIS A 675 28.34 2.95 8.28
CA HIS A 675 29.59 2.68 8.98
C HIS A 675 30.74 2.64 7.95
N CYS A 676 31.16 3.80 7.46
CA CYS A 676 32.41 3.98 6.77
C CYS A 676 33.51 4.04 7.84
N SER A 677 34.19 2.92 8.05
CA SER A 677 35.46 2.90 8.76
C SER A 677 36.38 3.96 8.13
N THR A 678 36.91 4.83 8.98
CA THR A 678 37.87 5.93 8.73
C THR A 678 38.77 5.80 7.48
N PRO A 679 39.05 6.89 6.75
CA PRO A 679 39.86 6.85 5.54
C PRO A 679 41.34 6.70 5.90
N CYS A 680 41.94 5.55 5.55
CA CYS A 680 43.39 5.36 5.60
C CYS A 680 43.91 5.17 4.18
N ILE A 681 44.93 5.97 3.86
CA ILE A 681 45.66 6.11 2.59
C ILE A 681 45.98 4.76 1.93
N SER A 682 45.71 4.67 0.62
CA SER A 682 46.13 3.57 -0.27
C SER A 682 47.66 3.55 -0.45
N PRO A 683 48.27 2.39 -0.75
CA PRO A 683 48.52 2.10 -2.16
C PRO A 683 48.40 0.61 -2.56
N CYS A 684 47.52 0.36 -3.54
CA CYS A 684 47.66 -0.48 -4.75
C CYS A 684 48.09 -1.98 -4.64
N PRO A 685 48.01 -2.81 -5.72
CA PRO A 685 46.96 -3.83 -5.87
C PRO A 685 47.48 -5.26 -6.16
N ALA A 686 46.85 -6.31 -5.61
CA ALA A 686 46.86 -7.67 -6.20
C ALA A 686 45.85 -8.63 -5.54
N ASN A 687 44.95 -9.18 -6.37
CA ASN A 687 44.29 -10.49 -6.28
C ASN A 687 43.64 -10.95 -4.96
N LEU A 688 42.29 -10.91 -4.89
CA LEU A 688 41.41 -12.10 -4.87
C LEU A 688 39.94 -11.73 -4.53
N SER A 689 39.06 -12.07 -5.48
CA SER A 689 37.70 -12.59 -5.34
C SER A 689 36.71 -11.98 -4.33
N GLY A 690 35.73 -11.25 -4.87
CA GLY A 690 34.30 -11.54 -4.71
C GLY A 690 33.65 -11.38 -3.33
N ALA A 691 33.06 -10.22 -3.07
CA ALA A 691 31.84 -10.08 -2.27
C ALA A 691 31.15 -8.74 -2.60
N ALA A 692 29.83 -8.80 -2.80
CA ALA A 692 28.99 -7.71 -3.27
C ALA A 692 28.89 -6.59 -2.22
N ALA A 693 29.35 -5.40 -2.60
CA ALA A 693 29.11 -4.17 -1.85
C ALA A 693 27.66 -3.71 -2.07
N ALA A 694 26.90 -3.55 -0.99
CA ALA A 694 25.68 -2.76 -0.99
C ALA A 694 26.05 -1.31 -1.35
N ARG A 695 25.77 -0.90 -2.59
CA ARG A 695 25.94 0.47 -3.05
C ARG A 695 24.67 1.26 -2.78
N ILE A 696 24.77 2.34 -2.02
CA ILE A 696 23.98 3.53 -2.35
C ILE A 696 24.35 3.86 -3.81
N LYS A 697 23.42 3.68 -4.75
CA LYS A 697 23.69 3.90 -6.17
C LYS A 697 24.19 5.34 -6.34
N ALA A 698 25.44 5.51 -6.82
CA ALA A 698 26.00 6.81 -7.19
C ALA A 698 25.07 7.60 -8.15
N ALA A 699 24.27 6.89 -8.94
CA ALA A 699 23.26 7.48 -9.82
C ALA A 699 22.08 8.18 -9.10
N ASN A 700 21.87 7.98 -7.78
CA ASN A 700 20.96 8.81 -6.99
C ASN A 700 21.52 10.22 -6.74
N MET A 701 22.86 10.37 -6.69
CA MET A 701 23.55 11.65 -6.56
C MET A 701 23.69 12.37 -7.91
N ASP A 702 23.94 11.63 -8.99
CA ASP A 702 24.08 12.23 -10.34
C ASP A 702 22.77 12.90 -10.82
N PHE A 703 21.62 12.43 -10.33
CA PHE A 703 20.32 13.02 -10.64
C PHE A 703 20.09 14.40 -9.99
N LEU A 704 20.61 14.63 -8.77
CA LEU A 704 20.56 15.94 -8.11
C LEU A 704 21.30 17.00 -8.92
N ASN A 705 22.40 16.62 -9.57
CA ASN A 705 23.19 17.54 -10.38
C ASN A 705 22.62 17.79 -11.78
N GLN A 706 21.91 16.82 -12.38
CA GLN A 706 21.35 16.98 -13.73
C GLN A 706 20.10 17.89 -13.79
N GLN A 707 19.34 18.01 -12.70
CA GLN A 707 18.17 18.90 -12.66
C GLN A 707 18.52 20.40 -12.61
N MET A 708 19.74 20.75 -12.18
CA MET A 708 20.21 22.14 -12.16
C MET A 708 20.69 22.66 -13.53
N ALA A 709 20.96 21.78 -14.50
CA ALA A 709 21.54 22.17 -15.79
C ALA A 709 20.51 22.47 -16.90
N ALA A 710 19.21 22.23 -16.66
CA ALA A 710 18.19 22.28 -17.71
C ALA A 710 17.47 23.65 -17.88
N SER A 711 17.94 24.73 -17.24
CA SER A 711 17.26 26.03 -17.24
C SER A 711 18.00 27.17 -18.00
N THR A 712 18.74 26.86 -19.06
CA THR A 712 19.32 27.89 -19.95
C THR A 712 18.80 27.74 -21.38
N PRO A 713 18.05 28.73 -21.91
CA PRO A 713 17.62 28.73 -23.31
C PRO A 713 18.79 29.07 -24.25
N PRO A 714 18.86 28.50 -25.46
CA PRO A 714 19.93 28.81 -26.41
C PRO A 714 19.66 30.14 -27.14
N THR A 715 20.66 31.03 -27.15
CA THR A 715 20.71 32.22 -28.02
C THR A 715 20.93 31.82 -29.49
N PRO A 716 20.28 32.48 -30.47
CA PRO A 716 20.51 32.22 -31.88
C PRO A 716 21.79 32.90 -32.36
N GLY A 717 22.75 32.10 -32.83
CA GLY A 717 23.96 32.57 -33.50
C GLY A 717 23.69 32.94 -34.96
N THR A 718 24.11 34.15 -35.32
CA THR A 718 24.10 34.71 -36.68
C THR A 718 25.14 34.03 -37.57
N HIS A 719 24.72 33.69 -38.79
CA HIS A 719 25.59 33.25 -39.89
C HIS A 719 26.58 34.34 -40.30
N HIS A 720 27.86 33.96 -40.42
CA HIS A 720 28.74 34.35 -41.51
C HIS A 720 29.77 33.26 -41.79
#